data_AF-A0A9E5TFW2-F1
#
_entry.id   AF-A0A9E5TFW2-F1
#
_cell.length_a   1.000
_cell.length_b   1.000
_cell.length_c   1.000
_cell.angle_alpha   90.00
_cell.angle_beta   90.00
_cell.angle_gamma   90.00
#
_symmetry.space_group_name_H-M   'P 1'
#
loop_
_entity.id
_entity.type
_entity.pdbx_description
1 polymer ?
#
loop_
_entity_poly.entity_id
_entity_poly.type
_entity_poly.pdbx_seq_one_letter_code
_entity_poly.pdbx_strand_id
1 'polypeptide(L)'
;FALGIIASASAMYLYAKEIVGRYPGLLATAVYTYFPYRLADTYLRGALAESFVFVFLPLCLWAMHRIFTKGRALDVLLLTLSYAALVVTHNLTALIFTPVLLGYLLLLWCLTGHGRSALLGLLSLTIAVCLGAFYWLPVLLETRYVGLAANLGSPGYERHLAPLRDFISLSPIFRYLPDLGGGYDNPFYPLGLIYAAVIVAAVGVLIWLVRRRGDERAGEIETVWQAAFWHLVFFLVVTLASILMMLTYALPLWQLARPILASLQYPWRFMALSSLGLAMLTGFVFWPTEWGAAAFTRRPLLWHAVGLGLLLALMVYGLVDLPAQPLALSDEEVTVKRMWEEDFAARQIGATWTAEYVPIWVEADRSVVGLPPPDLVPFDPGALSPEKIPEIVLAEQGLLSSRMRVNSARGFALRLHTFYFPGWKAYIDGEEVPVYPSGELALLSVNVPEGEHEVLVRFEDTAPRLVGNVVSLVVVLGLIGFGIFRWRRKTALTIAVVVVLAMGVVGWHVRPLRSSVEPQPKEVNLEDQAMLLGYSLDNASYRPGDTIHLTLYWQALQEMSENYKVFVHFTDEGSTTMFAQHDGDPVEGFTPTTRWLPGEIVADHHELQIPPEAPPGTYKLFTGMYEFETMRNLTILTPEAASPNNRILLDDVEVASR
;
A
#
# COMPACT_ATOMS: atom_id res chain seq x y z
N PHE A 1 -1.93 -7.71 -11.03
CA PHE A 1 -2.34 -9.10 -10.72
C PHE A 1 -1.87 -10.15 -11.74
N ALA A 2 -2.22 -10.08 -13.03
CA ALA A 2 -1.87 -11.11 -14.03
C ALA A 2 -0.37 -11.47 -14.07
N LEU A 3 0.51 -10.47 -14.07
CA LEU A 3 1.97 -10.69 -14.01
C LEU A 3 2.38 -11.48 -12.76
N GLY A 4 1.82 -11.13 -11.59
CA GLY A 4 2.07 -11.84 -10.33
C GLY A 4 1.63 -13.30 -10.40
N ILE A 5 0.52 -13.58 -11.10
CA ILE A 5 0.05 -14.96 -11.28
C ILE A 5 1.02 -15.78 -12.11
N ILE A 6 1.44 -15.25 -13.27
CA ILE A 6 2.34 -15.93 -14.20
C ILE A 6 3.73 -16.10 -13.58
N ALA A 7 4.25 -15.07 -12.92
CA ALA A 7 5.57 -15.08 -12.29
C ALA A 7 5.64 -16.09 -11.14
N SER A 8 4.62 -16.17 -10.30
CA SER A 8 4.57 -17.11 -9.18
C SER A 8 4.39 -18.56 -9.63
N ALA A 9 3.56 -18.81 -10.65
CA ALA A 9 3.47 -20.13 -11.28
C ALA A 9 4.82 -20.56 -11.85
N SER A 10 5.51 -19.65 -12.54
CA SER A 10 6.85 -19.90 -13.09
C SER A 10 7.88 -20.20 -11.99
N ALA A 11 7.93 -19.37 -10.94
CA ALA A 11 8.84 -19.56 -9.81
C ALA A 11 8.57 -20.89 -9.08
N MET A 12 7.30 -21.22 -8.84
CA MET A 12 6.91 -22.49 -8.23
C MET A 12 7.32 -23.68 -9.10
N TYR A 13 7.09 -23.63 -10.41
CA TYR A 13 7.50 -24.71 -11.30
C TYR A 13 9.01 -24.89 -11.34
N LEU A 14 9.77 -23.79 -11.40
CA LEU A 14 11.23 -23.81 -11.40
C LEU A 14 11.80 -24.44 -10.13
N TYR A 15 11.18 -24.16 -8.98
CA TYR A 15 11.52 -24.79 -7.71
C TYR A 15 11.12 -26.26 -7.68
N ALA A 16 9.82 -26.54 -7.85
CA ALA A 16 9.26 -27.87 -7.67
C ALA A 16 9.87 -28.88 -8.64
N LYS A 17 10.18 -28.50 -9.89
CA LYS A 17 10.79 -29.41 -10.85
C LYS A 17 12.18 -29.90 -10.45
N GLU A 18 12.95 -29.12 -9.68
CA GLU A 18 14.28 -29.52 -9.20
C GLU A 18 14.19 -30.52 -8.04
N ILE A 19 13.09 -30.49 -7.27
CA ILE A 19 12.87 -31.37 -6.12
C ILE A 19 12.07 -32.62 -6.48
N VAL A 20 10.93 -32.43 -7.15
CA VAL A 20 9.94 -33.46 -7.48
C VAL A 20 9.80 -33.73 -8.99
N GLY A 21 10.70 -33.20 -9.81
CA GLY A 21 10.72 -33.52 -11.25
C GLY A 21 9.62 -32.82 -12.06
N ARG A 22 9.67 -32.97 -13.39
CA ARG A 22 8.86 -32.15 -14.32
C ARG A 22 7.36 -32.32 -14.14
N TYR A 23 6.86 -33.56 -14.16
CA TYR A 23 5.42 -33.82 -14.11
C TYR A 23 4.81 -33.52 -12.73
N PRO A 24 5.36 -34.03 -11.61
CA PRO A 24 4.85 -33.69 -10.28
C PRO A 24 5.05 -32.20 -9.94
N GLY A 25 6.09 -31.58 -10.48
CA GLY A 25 6.30 -30.13 -10.39
C GLY A 25 5.21 -29.30 -11.07
N LEU A 26 4.63 -29.77 -12.19
CA LEU A 26 3.47 -29.12 -12.81
C LEU A 26 2.23 -29.22 -11.91
N LEU A 27 1.99 -30.39 -11.31
CA LEU A 27 0.86 -30.58 -10.38
C LEU A 27 1.00 -29.68 -9.14
N ALA A 28 2.19 -29.60 -8.55
CA ALA A 28 2.50 -28.66 -7.47
C ALA A 28 2.22 -27.21 -7.88
N THR A 29 2.63 -26.82 -9.08
CA THR A 29 2.41 -25.47 -9.62
C THR A 29 0.92 -25.15 -9.79
N ALA A 30 0.12 -26.11 -10.26
CA ALA A 30 -1.31 -25.95 -10.41
C ALA A 30 -2.00 -25.72 -9.06
N VAL A 31 -1.68 -26.55 -8.05
CA VAL A 31 -2.17 -26.37 -6.66
C VAL A 31 -1.82 -24.98 -6.15
N TYR A 32 -0.59 -24.53 -6.36
CA TYR A 32 -0.12 -23.22 -5.90
C TYR A 32 -0.80 -22.04 -6.61
N THR A 33 -1.18 -22.22 -7.88
CA THR A 33 -1.76 -21.17 -8.73
C THR A 33 -3.25 -21.00 -8.47
N TYR A 34 -3.98 -22.11 -8.33
CA TYR A 34 -5.42 -22.13 -8.12
C TYR A 34 -5.81 -22.32 -6.65
N PHE A 35 -4.86 -22.13 -5.72
CA PHE A 35 -5.15 -22.22 -4.30
C PHE A 35 -6.18 -21.16 -3.92
N PRO A 36 -7.30 -21.51 -3.25
CA PRO A 36 -8.39 -20.58 -3.03
C PRO A 36 -7.99 -19.28 -2.35
N TYR A 37 -7.15 -19.33 -1.30
CA TYR A 37 -6.69 -18.12 -0.63
C TYR A 37 -6.04 -17.09 -1.59
N ARG A 38 -5.25 -17.57 -2.55
CA ARG A 38 -4.61 -16.70 -3.56
C ARG A 38 -5.62 -16.11 -4.55
N LEU A 39 -6.62 -16.90 -4.93
CA LEU A 39 -7.72 -16.42 -5.77
C LEU A 39 -8.54 -15.37 -5.00
N ALA A 40 -8.73 -15.55 -3.69
CA ALA A 40 -9.38 -14.57 -2.83
C ALA A 40 -8.61 -13.25 -2.76
N ASP A 41 -7.29 -13.31 -2.55
CA ASP A 41 -6.44 -12.11 -2.54
C ASP A 41 -6.51 -11.33 -3.85
N THR A 42 -6.67 -12.04 -4.97
CA THR A 42 -6.66 -11.45 -6.31
C THR A 42 -8.02 -10.90 -6.72
N TYR A 43 -9.08 -11.68 -6.54
CA TYR A 43 -10.39 -11.39 -7.13
C TYR A 43 -11.42 -10.88 -6.12
N LEU A 44 -11.29 -11.23 -4.83
CA LEU A 44 -12.22 -10.74 -3.79
C LEU A 44 -11.67 -9.54 -3.03
N ARG A 45 -10.39 -9.58 -2.66
CA ARG A 45 -9.79 -8.57 -1.77
C ARG A 45 -9.05 -7.46 -2.49
N GLY A 46 -8.66 -7.67 -3.75
CA GLY A 46 -7.78 -6.73 -4.46
C GLY A 46 -6.45 -6.47 -3.74
N ALA A 47 -5.97 -7.43 -2.92
CA ALA A 47 -4.79 -7.27 -2.08
C ALA A 47 -3.51 -7.47 -2.91
N LEU A 48 -3.13 -6.45 -3.67
CA LEU A 48 -2.04 -6.54 -4.65
C LEU A 48 -0.71 -6.99 -4.05
N ALA A 49 -0.31 -6.36 -2.94
CA ALA A 49 0.94 -6.70 -2.25
C ALA A 49 0.94 -8.17 -1.80
N GLU A 50 -0.14 -8.64 -1.18
CA GLU A 50 -0.29 -10.00 -0.69
C GLU A 50 -0.32 -11.02 -1.85
N SER A 51 -1.06 -10.74 -2.93
CA SER A 51 -1.09 -11.59 -4.13
C SER A 51 0.30 -11.70 -4.79
N PHE A 52 1.10 -10.63 -4.77
CA PHE A 52 2.41 -10.61 -5.41
C PHE A 52 3.49 -11.37 -4.61
N VAL A 53 3.33 -11.55 -3.29
CA VAL A 53 4.31 -12.30 -2.47
C VAL A 53 4.49 -13.74 -2.93
N PHE A 54 3.47 -14.32 -3.55
CA PHE A 54 3.49 -15.69 -4.07
C PHE A 54 4.59 -15.91 -5.12
N VAL A 55 5.11 -14.83 -5.71
CA VAL A 55 6.30 -14.91 -6.58
C VAL A 55 7.53 -15.29 -5.76
N PHE A 56 7.74 -14.59 -4.64
CA PHE A 56 9.01 -14.62 -3.92
C PHE A 56 9.16 -15.84 -3.02
N LEU A 57 8.07 -16.42 -2.51
CA LEU A 57 8.15 -17.61 -1.65
C LEU A 57 8.89 -18.79 -2.33
N PRO A 58 8.42 -19.32 -3.48
CA PRO A 58 9.16 -20.38 -4.18
C PRO A 58 10.47 -19.90 -4.78
N LEU A 59 10.58 -18.62 -5.17
CA LEU A 59 11.82 -18.09 -5.75
C LEU A 59 12.96 -18.06 -4.74
N CYS A 60 12.68 -17.70 -3.49
CA CYS A 60 13.65 -17.76 -2.39
C CYS A 60 14.08 -19.20 -2.10
N LEU A 61 13.13 -20.15 -2.02
CA LEU A 61 13.47 -21.56 -1.83
C LEU A 61 14.32 -22.11 -2.97
N TRP A 62 13.98 -21.77 -4.22
CA TRP A 62 14.73 -22.19 -5.40
C TRP A 62 16.14 -21.61 -5.42
N ALA A 63 16.29 -20.32 -5.16
CA ALA A 63 17.60 -19.68 -5.09
C ALA A 63 18.47 -20.29 -3.99
N MET A 64 17.90 -20.52 -2.80
CA MET A 64 18.57 -21.21 -1.70
C MET A 64 19.02 -22.62 -2.12
N HIS A 65 18.13 -23.43 -2.71
CA HIS A 65 18.44 -24.76 -3.21
C HIS A 65 19.60 -24.74 -4.22
N ARG A 66 19.60 -23.75 -5.12
CA ARG A 66 20.66 -23.59 -6.12
C ARG A 66 22.00 -23.16 -5.54
N ILE A 67 22.05 -22.44 -4.41
CA ILE A 67 23.31 -22.16 -3.71
C ILE A 67 23.96 -23.46 -3.19
N PHE A 68 23.16 -24.43 -2.76
CA PHE A 68 23.67 -25.72 -2.28
C PHE A 68 24.03 -26.70 -3.41
N THR A 69 23.39 -26.60 -4.57
CA THR A 69 23.63 -27.53 -5.70
C THR A 69 24.57 -26.98 -6.77
N LYS A 70 24.51 -25.68 -7.07
CA LYS A 70 25.27 -25.02 -8.15
C LYS A 70 26.26 -23.98 -7.61
N GLY A 71 25.94 -23.29 -6.52
CA GLY A 71 26.84 -22.37 -5.81
C GLY A 71 27.31 -21.16 -6.64
N ARG A 72 26.54 -20.70 -7.64
CA ARG A 72 26.96 -19.59 -8.52
C ARG A 72 26.67 -18.26 -7.84
N ALA A 73 27.46 -17.23 -8.17
CA ALA A 73 27.21 -15.86 -7.71
C ALA A 73 25.80 -15.35 -8.09
N LEU A 74 25.26 -15.81 -9.22
CA LEU A 74 23.89 -15.48 -9.63
C LEU A 74 22.83 -16.09 -8.68
N ASP A 75 23.09 -17.25 -8.09
CA ASP A 75 22.14 -17.90 -7.17
C ASP A 75 22.08 -17.12 -5.83
N VAL A 76 23.25 -16.64 -5.35
CA VAL A 76 23.37 -15.73 -4.20
C VAL A 76 22.64 -14.40 -4.45
N LEU A 77 22.88 -13.79 -5.62
CA LEU A 77 22.19 -12.55 -6.00
C LEU A 77 20.68 -12.77 -6.12
N LEU A 78 20.26 -13.88 -6.73
CA LEU A 78 18.84 -14.21 -6.87
C LEU A 78 18.17 -14.34 -5.50
N LEU A 79 18.79 -15.04 -4.54
CA LEU A 79 18.25 -15.16 -3.18
C LEU A 79 18.17 -13.79 -2.50
N THR A 80 19.24 -13.00 -2.60
CA THR A 80 19.34 -11.66 -2.00
C THR A 80 18.23 -10.75 -2.53
N LEU A 81 18.08 -10.64 -3.85
CA LEU A 81 17.09 -9.77 -4.48
C LEU A 81 15.66 -10.28 -4.26
N SER A 82 15.44 -11.60 -4.29
CA SER A 82 14.09 -12.18 -4.09
C SER A 82 13.58 -11.95 -2.68
N TYR A 83 14.45 -12.12 -1.68
CA TYR A 83 14.06 -11.93 -0.29
C TYR A 83 13.95 -10.43 0.07
N ALA A 84 14.82 -9.58 -0.47
CA ALA A 84 14.66 -8.12 -0.34
C ALA A 84 13.35 -7.64 -0.96
N ALA A 85 13.00 -8.15 -2.15
CA ALA A 85 11.74 -7.86 -2.81
C ALA A 85 10.53 -8.34 -1.99
N LEU A 86 10.61 -9.51 -1.35
CA LEU A 86 9.57 -9.98 -0.42
C LEU A 86 9.39 -9.00 0.76
N VAL A 87 10.48 -8.55 1.38
CA VAL A 87 10.45 -7.63 2.53
C VAL A 87 9.79 -6.29 2.16
N VAL A 88 10.14 -5.72 1.01
CA VAL A 88 9.59 -4.44 0.54
C VAL A 88 8.16 -4.58 0.00
N THR A 89 7.82 -5.75 -0.57
CA THR A 89 6.45 -5.99 -1.08
C THR A 89 5.46 -6.19 0.06
N HIS A 90 5.81 -7.03 1.05
CA HIS A 90 4.90 -7.36 2.15
C HIS A 90 5.68 -7.89 3.36
N ASN A 91 6.03 -6.97 4.26
CA ASN A 91 6.80 -7.24 5.48
C ASN A 91 6.16 -8.30 6.40
N LEU A 92 4.83 -8.37 6.48
CA LEU A 92 4.13 -9.39 7.30
C LEU A 92 4.33 -10.81 6.74
N THR A 93 4.34 -10.98 5.41
CA THR A 93 4.62 -12.29 4.81
C THR A 93 6.08 -12.64 4.95
N ALA A 94 6.98 -11.66 4.82
CA ALA A 94 8.40 -11.85 5.11
C ALA A 94 8.59 -12.36 6.54
N LEU A 95 7.91 -11.76 7.53
CA LEU A 95 7.99 -12.16 8.94
C LEU A 95 7.64 -13.64 9.14
N ILE A 96 6.50 -14.12 8.62
CA ILE A 96 6.08 -15.52 8.79
C ILE A 96 6.89 -16.51 7.93
N PHE A 97 7.42 -16.08 6.79
CA PHE A 97 8.19 -16.94 5.89
C PHE A 97 9.66 -17.07 6.30
N THR A 98 10.22 -16.11 7.04
CA THR A 98 11.63 -16.11 7.44
C THR A 98 12.00 -17.37 8.24
N PRO A 99 11.23 -17.81 9.26
CA PRO A 99 11.51 -19.07 9.95
C PRO A 99 11.47 -20.29 9.02
N VAL A 100 10.56 -20.31 8.03
CA VAL A 100 10.48 -21.37 7.02
C VAL A 100 11.75 -21.41 6.16
N LEU A 101 12.20 -20.24 5.69
CA LEU A 101 13.40 -20.14 4.85
C LEU A 101 14.69 -20.51 5.60
N LEU A 102 14.79 -20.13 6.88
CA LEU A 102 15.90 -20.55 7.76
C LEU A 102 15.84 -22.05 8.05
N GLY A 103 14.66 -22.61 8.29
CA GLY A 103 14.45 -24.05 8.43
C GLY A 103 14.86 -24.82 7.16
N TYR A 104 14.58 -24.26 5.98
CA TYR A 104 15.00 -24.84 4.70
C TYR A 104 16.52 -24.76 4.50
N LEU A 105 17.16 -23.66 4.89
CA LEU A 105 18.62 -23.55 4.91
C LEU A 105 19.24 -24.63 5.81
N LEU A 106 18.70 -24.80 7.03
CA LEU A 106 19.16 -25.81 7.99
C LEU A 106 18.99 -27.22 7.41
N LEU A 107 17.83 -27.50 6.80
CA LEU A 107 17.57 -28.77 6.11
C LEU A 107 18.65 -29.06 5.07
N LEU A 108 18.90 -28.12 4.16
CA LEU A 108 19.90 -28.30 3.10
C LEU A 108 21.31 -28.44 3.65
N TRP A 109 21.65 -27.71 4.71
CA TRP A 109 22.94 -27.85 5.38
C TRP A 109 23.09 -29.22 6.02
N CYS A 110 22.09 -29.72 6.75
CA CYS A 110 22.11 -31.05 7.34
C CYS A 110 22.16 -32.17 6.30
N LEU A 111 21.50 -32.00 5.16
CA LEU A 111 21.50 -32.99 4.08
C LEU A 111 22.84 -33.06 3.32
N THR A 112 23.54 -31.94 3.19
CA THR A 112 24.69 -31.84 2.29
C THR A 112 26.03 -31.63 2.98
N GLY A 113 26.05 -31.18 4.24
CA GLY A 113 27.26 -30.82 4.98
C GLY A 113 27.99 -29.57 4.43
N HIS A 114 27.45 -28.88 3.42
CA HIS A 114 28.12 -27.76 2.75
C HIS A 114 28.04 -26.46 3.57
N GLY A 115 28.89 -26.32 4.59
CA GLY A 115 28.92 -25.14 5.47
C GLY A 115 29.15 -23.80 4.74
N ARG A 116 29.93 -23.80 3.65
CA ARG A 116 30.12 -22.60 2.81
C ARG A 116 28.82 -22.13 2.16
N SER A 117 28.01 -23.06 1.64
CA SER A 117 26.72 -22.74 1.03
C SER A 117 25.71 -22.23 2.08
N ALA A 118 25.74 -22.80 3.29
CA ALA A 118 24.95 -22.31 4.42
C ALA A 118 25.32 -20.87 4.79
N LEU A 119 26.62 -20.56 4.89
CA LEU A 119 27.11 -19.21 5.14
C LEU A 119 26.69 -18.23 4.03
N LEU A 120 26.80 -18.63 2.76
CA LEU A 120 26.36 -17.80 1.63
C LEU A 120 24.84 -17.55 1.66
N GLY A 121 24.05 -18.56 2.02
CA GLY A 121 22.61 -18.42 2.22
C GLY A 121 22.30 -17.39 3.31
N LEU A 122 22.90 -17.54 4.49
CA LEU A 122 22.68 -16.62 5.62
C LEU A 122 23.13 -15.19 5.31
N LEU A 123 24.28 -15.04 4.65
CA LEU A 123 24.77 -13.74 4.20
C LEU A 123 23.81 -13.09 3.19
N SER A 124 23.25 -13.86 2.26
CA SER A 124 22.26 -13.37 1.29
C SER A 124 21.02 -12.82 1.99
N LEU A 125 20.50 -13.52 2.99
CA LEU A 125 19.35 -13.07 3.78
C LEU A 125 19.67 -11.80 4.57
N THR A 126 20.86 -11.74 5.18
CA THR A 126 21.32 -10.57 5.94
C THR A 126 21.44 -9.34 5.04
N ILE A 127 22.12 -9.49 3.89
CA ILE A 127 22.26 -8.41 2.89
C ILE A 127 20.88 -7.97 2.40
N ALA A 128 19.95 -8.90 2.18
CA ALA A 128 18.61 -8.59 1.74
C ALA A 128 17.80 -7.78 2.76
N VAL A 129 17.90 -8.11 4.06
CA VAL A 129 17.29 -7.31 5.14
C VAL A 129 17.89 -5.90 5.17
N CYS A 130 19.21 -5.77 5.05
CA CYS A 130 19.88 -4.48 4.99
C CYS A 130 19.50 -3.70 3.70
N LEU A 131 19.34 -4.38 2.57
CA LEU A 131 18.92 -3.77 1.31
C LEU A 131 17.52 -3.16 1.44
N GLY A 132 16.60 -3.82 2.14
CA GLY A 132 15.25 -3.32 2.42
C GLY A 132 15.14 -2.33 3.59
N ALA A 133 16.24 -1.93 4.23
CA ALA A 133 16.23 -1.12 5.46
C ALA A 133 15.53 0.24 5.30
N PHE A 134 15.64 0.88 4.14
CA PHE A 134 14.92 2.13 3.83
C PHE A 134 13.39 2.03 4.04
N TYR A 135 12.82 0.82 3.94
CA TYR A 135 11.39 0.58 4.07
C TYR A 135 11.01 0.05 5.46
N TRP A 136 11.57 -1.09 5.87
CA TRP A 136 11.09 -1.75 7.09
C TRP A 136 11.54 -1.04 8.38
N LEU A 137 12.66 -0.32 8.37
CA LEU A 137 13.18 0.34 9.58
C LEU A 137 12.29 1.52 10.01
N PRO A 138 11.89 2.46 9.11
CA PRO A 138 10.88 3.45 9.43
C PRO A 138 9.56 2.81 9.86
N VAL A 139 9.09 1.78 9.16
CA VAL A 139 7.85 1.07 9.54
C VAL A 139 7.93 0.60 10.99
N LEU A 140 9.03 -0.04 11.41
CA LEU A 140 9.16 -0.54 12.78
C LEU A 140 9.21 0.58 13.83
N LEU A 141 9.95 1.66 13.57
CA LEU A 141 10.23 2.69 14.57
C LEU A 141 9.22 3.84 14.58
N GLU A 142 8.56 4.12 13.46
CA GLU A 142 7.58 5.20 13.30
C GLU A 142 6.14 4.73 13.46
N THR A 143 5.87 3.42 13.46
CA THR A 143 4.51 2.87 13.76
C THR A 143 3.94 3.43 15.07
N ARG A 144 4.80 3.75 16.04
CA ARG A 144 4.40 4.37 17.32
C ARG A 144 3.75 5.75 17.18
N TYR A 145 3.90 6.41 16.03
CA TYR A 145 3.35 7.75 15.77
C TYR A 145 2.00 7.73 15.08
N VAL A 146 1.48 6.55 14.72
CA VAL A 146 0.20 6.39 14.03
C VAL A 146 -0.68 5.32 14.68
N GLY A 147 -1.97 5.31 14.32
CA GLY A 147 -2.99 4.40 14.86
C GLY A 147 -2.67 2.90 14.76
N LEU A 148 -1.75 2.48 13.88
CA LEU A 148 -1.22 1.11 13.82
C LEU A 148 -0.77 0.61 15.20
N ALA A 149 -0.13 1.46 16.02
CA ALA A 149 0.31 1.09 17.36
C ALA A 149 -0.86 0.81 18.31
N ALA A 150 -1.97 1.53 18.19
CA ALA A 150 -3.18 1.28 18.98
C ALA A 150 -3.79 -0.09 18.63
N ASN A 151 -3.75 -0.47 17.35
CA ASN A 151 -4.25 -1.77 16.89
C ASN A 151 -3.35 -2.96 17.28
N LEU A 152 -2.05 -2.77 17.52
CA LEU A 152 -1.16 -3.81 18.07
C LEU A 152 -1.58 -4.29 19.48
N GLY A 153 -2.34 -3.45 20.21
CA GLY A 153 -2.94 -3.79 21.49
C GLY A 153 -4.28 -4.54 21.38
N SER A 154 -4.91 -4.61 20.21
CA SER A 154 -6.23 -5.23 20.05
C SER A 154 -6.12 -6.77 19.96
N PRO A 155 -6.96 -7.55 20.67
CA PRO A 155 -7.03 -9.02 20.53
C PRO A 155 -7.78 -9.44 19.24
N GLY A 156 -7.76 -8.60 18.19
CA GLY A 156 -8.52 -8.81 16.95
C GLY A 156 -8.24 -10.17 16.29
N TYR A 157 -7.01 -10.70 16.39
CA TYR A 157 -6.66 -12.01 15.86
C TYR A 157 -7.42 -13.17 16.54
N GLU A 158 -7.86 -13.01 17.80
CA GLU A 158 -8.54 -14.08 18.55
C GLU A 158 -9.87 -14.47 17.92
N ARG A 159 -10.58 -13.49 17.33
CA ARG A 159 -11.88 -13.70 16.65
C ARG A 159 -11.75 -14.46 15.32
N HIS A 160 -10.53 -14.59 14.83
CA HIS A 160 -10.22 -15.17 13.52
C HIS A 160 -9.56 -16.55 13.63
N LEU A 161 -9.32 -17.04 14.85
CA LEU A 161 -8.89 -18.41 15.09
C LEU A 161 -10.09 -19.36 15.01
N ALA A 162 -9.92 -20.49 14.31
CA ALA A 162 -11.00 -21.44 14.11
C ALA A 162 -10.81 -22.72 14.93
N PRO A 163 -11.88 -23.32 15.48
CA PRO A 163 -11.78 -24.67 16.01
C PRO A 163 -11.57 -25.66 14.85
N LEU A 164 -10.83 -26.74 15.11
CA LEU A 164 -10.46 -27.73 14.07
C LEU A 164 -11.66 -28.30 13.31
N ARG A 165 -12.79 -28.51 13.98
CA ARG A 165 -14.02 -29.03 13.36
C ARG A 165 -14.58 -28.13 12.27
N ASP A 166 -14.39 -26.82 12.39
CA ASP A 166 -14.94 -25.82 11.47
C ASP A 166 -13.89 -25.46 10.40
N PHE A 167 -12.62 -25.82 10.62
CA PHE A 167 -11.51 -25.56 9.71
C PHE A 167 -11.47 -26.46 8.48
N ILE A 168 -12.02 -27.68 8.52
CA ILE A 168 -12.06 -28.56 7.35
C ILE A 168 -13.41 -28.40 6.64
N SER A 169 -13.39 -27.87 5.42
CA SER A 169 -14.58 -27.79 4.58
C SER A 169 -14.82 -29.10 3.85
N LEU A 170 -15.95 -29.74 4.15
CA LEU A 170 -16.44 -30.94 3.47
C LEU A 170 -17.17 -30.64 2.16
N SER A 171 -17.33 -29.36 1.80
CA SER A 171 -17.97 -28.97 0.56
C SER A 171 -17.17 -29.45 -0.65
N PRO A 172 -17.82 -29.99 -1.69
CA PRO A 172 -17.16 -30.42 -2.92
C PRO A 172 -16.67 -29.23 -3.77
N ILE A 173 -17.06 -28.00 -3.41
CA ILE A 173 -16.61 -26.73 -4.00
C ILE A 173 -16.09 -25.81 -2.89
N PHE A 174 -15.08 -24.98 -3.17
CA PHE A 174 -14.64 -23.97 -2.22
C PHE A 174 -15.66 -22.83 -2.20
N ARG A 175 -16.09 -22.39 -1.02
CA ARG A 175 -17.00 -21.24 -0.88
C ARG A 175 -16.22 -20.06 -0.31
N TYR A 176 -16.16 -18.96 -1.05
CA TYR A 176 -15.35 -17.79 -0.69
C TYR A 176 -16.02 -16.89 0.36
N LEU A 177 -17.35 -16.92 0.45
CA LEU A 177 -18.15 -16.18 1.42
C LEU A 177 -19.19 -17.15 2.02
N PRO A 178 -18.76 -18.12 2.84
CA PRO A 178 -19.69 -19.08 3.41
C PRO A 178 -20.60 -18.37 4.43
N ASP A 179 -21.91 -18.67 4.40
CA ASP A 179 -22.91 -18.25 5.39
C ASP A 179 -22.66 -18.90 6.77
N LEU A 180 -21.52 -18.61 7.38
CA LEU A 180 -21.12 -19.06 8.72
C LEU A 180 -21.31 -17.95 9.77
N GLY A 181 -22.14 -16.94 9.46
CA GLY A 181 -22.46 -15.83 10.37
C GLY A 181 -21.39 -14.75 10.48
N GLY A 182 -20.34 -14.79 9.64
CA GLY A 182 -19.27 -13.79 9.60
C GLY A 182 -19.44 -12.68 8.57
N GLY A 183 -20.24 -12.89 7.52
CA GLY A 183 -20.40 -11.92 6.43
C GLY A 183 -19.07 -11.49 5.79
N TYR A 184 -19.06 -10.32 5.14
CA TYR A 184 -17.82 -9.67 4.68
C TYR A 184 -16.91 -9.23 5.85
N ASP A 185 -17.49 -9.03 7.04
CA ASP A 185 -16.80 -8.46 8.20
C ASP A 185 -15.86 -9.44 8.93
N ASN A 186 -15.98 -10.74 8.67
CA ASN A 186 -15.14 -11.77 9.27
C ASN A 186 -14.85 -12.91 8.27
N PRO A 187 -13.96 -12.69 7.28
CA PRO A 187 -13.68 -13.67 6.24
C PRO A 187 -12.99 -14.90 6.84
N PHE A 188 -13.50 -16.09 6.50
CA PHE A 188 -12.95 -17.35 6.95
C PHE A 188 -12.57 -18.24 5.77
N TYR A 189 -11.31 -18.68 5.75
CA TYR A 189 -10.77 -19.55 4.70
C TYR A 189 -10.52 -20.95 5.28
N PRO A 190 -11.47 -21.89 5.17
CA PRO A 190 -11.25 -23.26 5.63
C PRO A 190 -10.31 -24.03 4.69
N LEU A 191 -9.71 -25.11 5.19
CA LEU A 191 -9.01 -26.07 4.37
C LEU A 191 -10.01 -26.99 3.66
N GLY A 192 -9.98 -26.99 2.32
CA GLY A 192 -10.80 -27.90 1.53
C GLY A 192 -10.48 -29.38 1.73
N LEU A 193 -11.50 -30.24 1.64
CA LEU A 193 -11.35 -31.70 1.75
C LEU A 193 -10.30 -32.28 0.78
N ILE A 194 -10.19 -31.73 -0.43
CA ILE A 194 -9.18 -32.14 -1.41
C ILE A 194 -7.75 -31.92 -0.90
N TYR A 195 -7.51 -30.82 -0.17
CA TYR A 195 -6.22 -30.52 0.43
C TYR A 195 -5.94 -31.36 1.69
N ALA A 196 -6.98 -31.64 2.49
CA ALA A 196 -6.87 -32.59 3.60
C ALA A 196 -6.49 -34.00 3.09
N ALA A 197 -7.07 -34.44 1.97
CA ALA A 197 -6.73 -35.71 1.33
C ALA A 197 -5.28 -35.75 0.84
N VAL A 198 -4.75 -34.63 0.31
CA VAL A 198 -3.32 -34.51 -0.05
C VAL A 198 -2.42 -34.71 1.18
N ILE A 199 -2.75 -34.12 2.33
CA ILE A 199 -1.99 -34.29 3.56
C ILE A 199 -1.96 -35.78 3.97
N VAL A 200 -3.12 -36.45 3.97
CA VAL A 200 -3.22 -37.88 4.30
C VAL A 200 -2.40 -38.73 3.32
N ALA A 201 -2.51 -38.46 2.02
CA ALA A 201 -1.73 -39.16 1.00
C ALA A 201 -0.22 -38.95 1.18
N ALA A 202 0.20 -37.73 1.52
CA ALA A 202 1.59 -37.39 1.80
C ALA A 202 2.13 -38.12 3.04
N VAL A 203 1.32 -38.27 4.10
CA VAL A 203 1.67 -39.11 5.26
C VAL A 203 1.81 -40.59 4.84
N GLY A 204 0.96 -41.07 3.94
CA GLY A 204 1.10 -42.41 3.34
C GLY A 204 2.43 -42.60 2.61
N VAL A 205 2.85 -41.62 1.79
CA VAL A 205 4.16 -41.60 1.13
C VAL A 205 5.29 -41.58 2.17
N LEU A 206 5.14 -40.79 3.24
CA LEU A 206 6.13 -40.72 4.31
C LEU A 206 6.33 -42.07 5.01
N ILE A 207 5.24 -42.75 5.39
CA ILE A 207 5.28 -44.09 6.00
C ILE A 207 5.93 -45.10 5.04
N TRP A 208 5.64 -45.00 3.75
CA TRP A 208 6.26 -45.84 2.74
C TRP A 208 7.79 -45.59 2.62
N LEU A 209 8.24 -44.33 2.65
CA LEU A 209 9.66 -43.97 2.67
C LEU A 209 10.37 -44.51 3.92
N VAL A 210 9.72 -44.42 5.10
CA VAL A 210 10.27 -44.97 6.36
C VAL A 210 10.52 -46.47 6.24
N ARG A 211 9.57 -47.23 5.68
CA ARG A 211 9.68 -48.68 5.51
C ARG A 211 10.79 -49.11 4.55
N ARG A 212 11.26 -48.21 3.70
CA ARG A 212 12.35 -48.45 2.74
C ARG A 212 13.70 -47.98 3.24
N ARG A 213 13.74 -47.28 4.37
CA ARG A 213 14.96 -46.83 5.02
C ARG A 213 15.69 -48.05 5.61
N GLY A 214 16.87 -48.37 5.10
CA GLY A 214 17.65 -49.56 5.50
C GLY A 214 17.51 -50.79 4.60
N ASP A 215 16.91 -50.66 3.41
CA ASP A 215 16.96 -51.71 2.38
C ASP A 215 18.36 -51.73 1.74
N GLU A 216 19.21 -52.68 2.14
CA GLU A 216 20.63 -52.79 1.71
C GLU A 216 20.82 -52.89 0.18
N ARG A 217 19.74 -53.19 -0.57
CA ARG A 217 19.75 -53.25 -2.04
C ARG A 217 19.70 -51.86 -2.71
N ALA A 218 19.53 -50.78 -1.95
CA ALA A 218 19.19 -49.46 -2.49
C ALA A 218 20.40 -48.60 -2.92
N GLY A 219 21.64 -48.89 -2.56
CA GLY A 219 22.85 -48.22 -3.11
C GLY A 219 22.73 -46.69 -3.29
N GLU A 220 23.06 -46.16 -4.48
CA GLU A 220 22.98 -44.73 -4.83
C GLU A 220 21.55 -44.13 -4.70
N ILE A 221 20.52 -44.97 -4.84
CA ILE A 221 19.12 -44.56 -4.74
C ILE A 221 18.77 -44.12 -3.31
N GLU A 222 19.44 -44.67 -2.30
CA GLU A 222 19.20 -44.32 -0.88
C GLU A 222 19.36 -42.82 -0.60
N THR A 223 20.34 -42.16 -1.23
CA THR A 223 20.58 -40.71 -1.07
C THR A 223 19.41 -39.87 -1.58
N VAL A 224 18.82 -40.25 -2.71
CA VAL A 224 17.66 -39.58 -3.31
C VAL A 224 16.43 -39.74 -2.41
N TRP A 225 16.25 -40.92 -1.83
CA TRP A 225 15.12 -41.22 -0.96
C TRP A 225 15.22 -40.53 0.38
N GLN A 226 16.44 -40.44 0.93
CA GLN A 226 16.72 -39.69 2.13
C GLN A 226 16.46 -38.19 1.92
N ALA A 227 16.90 -37.62 0.79
CA ALA A 227 16.61 -36.24 0.45
C ALA A 227 15.09 -36.02 0.29
N ALA A 228 14.39 -36.88 -0.45
CA ALA A 228 12.95 -36.81 -0.63
C ALA A 228 12.18 -36.93 0.70
N PHE A 229 12.59 -37.86 1.57
CA PHE A 229 12.03 -38.04 2.90
C PHE A 229 12.10 -36.75 3.72
N TRP A 230 13.28 -36.15 3.82
CA TRP A 230 13.46 -34.96 4.65
C TRP A 230 12.80 -33.71 4.07
N HIS A 231 12.74 -33.57 2.74
CA HIS A 231 11.93 -32.50 2.11
C HIS A 231 10.43 -32.71 2.35
N LEU A 232 9.94 -33.95 2.24
CA LEU A 232 8.55 -34.27 2.54
C LEU A 232 8.20 -33.96 4.00
N VAL A 233 9.05 -34.37 4.95
CA VAL A 233 8.90 -34.02 6.37
C VAL A 233 8.88 -32.50 6.55
N PHE A 234 9.81 -31.78 5.93
CA PHE A 234 9.88 -30.32 6.03
C PHE A 234 8.57 -29.66 5.56
N PHE A 235 8.08 -30.00 4.36
CA PHE A 235 6.84 -29.39 3.85
C PHE A 235 5.59 -29.85 4.61
N LEU A 236 5.60 -31.05 5.17
CA LEU A 236 4.53 -31.51 6.05
C LEU A 236 4.51 -30.69 7.35
N VAL A 237 5.66 -30.46 7.97
CA VAL A 237 5.78 -29.62 9.17
C VAL A 237 5.37 -28.18 8.87
N VAL A 238 5.82 -27.59 7.75
CA VAL A 238 5.41 -26.22 7.35
C VAL A 238 3.90 -26.14 7.18
N THR A 239 3.29 -27.12 6.51
CA THR A 239 1.83 -27.16 6.29
C THR A 239 1.08 -27.28 7.61
N LEU A 240 1.45 -28.25 8.46
CA LEU A 240 0.76 -28.51 9.72
C LEU A 240 0.96 -27.38 10.73
N ALA A 241 2.16 -26.80 10.81
CA ALA A 241 2.42 -25.64 11.67
C ALA A 241 1.63 -24.41 11.20
N SER A 242 1.56 -24.17 9.89
CA SER A 242 0.75 -23.06 9.34
C SER A 242 -0.73 -23.25 9.62
N ILE A 243 -1.25 -24.48 9.49
CA ILE A 243 -2.62 -24.82 9.88
C ILE A 243 -2.83 -24.58 11.38
N LEU A 244 -1.93 -25.08 12.24
CA LEU A 244 -2.01 -24.91 13.69
C LEU A 244 -2.12 -23.43 14.07
N MET A 245 -1.35 -22.55 13.43
CA MET A 245 -1.38 -21.10 13.68
C MET A 245 -2.72 -20.43 13.37
N MET A 246 -3.60 -21.07 12.59
CA MET A 246 -4.97 -20.61 12.31
C MET A 246 -6.02 -21.24 13.24
N LEU A 247 -5.63 -22.20 14.07
CA LEU A 247 -6.54 -22.89 14.98
C LEU A 247 -6.57 -22.25 16.35
N THR A 248 -7.70 -22.39 17.05
CA THR A 248 -7.84 -21.95 18.46
C THR A 248 -6.80 -22.57 19.40
N TYR A 249 -6.25 -23.73 19.05
CA TYR A 249 -5.15 -24.37 19.79
C TYR A 249 -3.86 -23.55 19.84
N ALA A 250 -3.62 -22.68 18.86
CA ALA A 250 -2.44 -21.81 18.86
C ALA A 250 -2.63 -20.56 19.73
N LEU A 251 -3.80 -20.32 20.33
CA LEU A 251 -4.06 -19.12 21.11
C LEU A 251 -2.99 -18.83 22.19
N PRO A 252 -2.50 -19.81 22.98
CA PRO A 252 -1.42 -19.54 23.95
C PRO A 252 -0.13 -19.06 23.31
N LEU A 253 0.20 -19.55 22.11
CA LEU A 253 1.37 -19.12 21.35
C LEU A 253 1.19 -17.70 20.81
N TRP A 254 0.00 -17.37 20.31
CA TRP A 254 -0.35 -16.00 19.91
C TRP A 254 -0.25 -15.02 21.07
N GLN A 255 -0.72 -15.40 22.25
CA GLN A 255 -0.63 -14.59 23.47
C GLN A 255 0.81 -14.43 23.95
N LEU A 256 1.61 -15.49 23.91
CA LEU A 256 3.03 -15.46 24.29
C LEU A 256 3.85 -14.55 23.36
N ALA A 257 3.64 -14.65 22.06
CA ALA A 257 4.35 -13.87 21.05
C ALA A 257 3.56 -12.64 20.56
N ARG A 258 2.61 -12.14 21.37
CA ARG A 258 1.72 -11.02 21.05
C ARG A 258 2.45 -9.79 20.49
N PRO A 259 3.60 -9.34 21.04
CA PRO A 259 4.30 -8.15 20.52
C PRO A 259 4.67 -8.23 19.03
N ILE A 260 4.82 -9.45 18.50
CA ILE A 260 5.18 -9.69 17.11
C ILE A 260 3.95 -10.17 16.34
N LEU A 261 3.24 -11.19 16.85
CA LEU A 261 2.16 -11.83 16.13
C LEU A 261 0.90 -10.95 16.04
N ALA A 262 0.62 -10.06 17.01
CA ALA A 262 -0.53 -9.15 16.89
C ALA A 262 -0.46 -8.24 15.65
N SER A 263 0.75 -7.91 15.19
CA SER A 263 0.96 -7.16 13.93
C SER A 263 0.46 -7.90 12.71
N LEU A 264 0.36 -9.24 12.77
CA LEU A 264 -0.20 -10.03 11.70
C LEU A 264 -1.71 -9.88 11.60
N GLN A 265 -2.42 -9.28 12.57
CA GLN A 265 -3.88 -9.04 12.68
C GLN A 265 -4.82 -10.23 12.40
N TYR A 266 -4.60 -10.95 11.31
CA TYR A 266 -5.38 -12.03 10.76
C TYR A 266 -4.55 -13.32 10.63
N PRO A 267 -4.84 -14.36 11.43
CA PRO A 267 -4.19 -15.66 11.36
C PRO A 267 -4.28 -16.33 9.98
N TRP A 268 -5.32 -16.08 9.18
CA TRP A 268 -5.44 -16.69 7.85
C TRP A 268 -4.31 -16.34 6.88
N ARG A 269 -3.46 -15.33 7.17
CA ARG A 269 -2.23 -15.06 6.40
C ARG A 269 -1.29 -16.27 6.33
N PHE A 270 -1.38 -17.19 7.30
CA PHE A 270 -0.69 -18.48 7.25
C PHE A 270 -1.15 -19.38 6.10
N MET A 271 -2.27 -19.10 5.42
CA MET A 271 -2.68 -19.77 4.19
C MET A 271 -1.68 -19.59 3.05
N ALA A 272 -0.93 -18.48 3.01
CA ALA A 272 0.16 -18.32 2.04
C ALA A 272 1.21 -19.43 2.21
N LEU A 273 1.58 -19.77 3.45
CA LEU A 273 2.52 -20.85 3.75
C LEU A 273 1.90 -22.25 3.58
N SER A 274 0.63 -22.42 3.96
CA SER A 274 -0.11 -23.66 3.70
C SER A 274 -0.20 -23.97 2.21
N SER A 275 -0.41 -22.96 1.36
CA SER A 275 -0.46 -23.14 -0.10
C SER A 275 0.87 -23.65 -0.66
N LEU A 276 1.99 -23.10 -0.18
CA LEU A 276 3.35 -23.50 -0.57
C LEU A 276 3.63 -24.94 -0.14
N GLY A 277 3.28 -25.27 1.11
CA GLY A 277 3.43 -26.61 1.68
C GLY A 277 2.60 -27.65 0.92
N LEU A 278 1.29 -27.42 0.78
CA LEU A 278 0.37 -28.31 0.06
C LEU A 278 0.75 -28.52 -1.40
N ALA A 279 1.23 -27.48 -2.06
CA ALA A 279 1.73 -27.59 -3.43
C ALA A 279 2.90 -28.58 -3.50
N MET A 280 3.88 -28.46 -2.61
CA MET A 280 5.01 -29.39 -2.56
C MET A 280 4.60 -30.80 -2.13
N LEU A 281 3.71 -30.94 -1.14
CA LEU A 281 3.14 -32.24 -0.74
C LEU A 281 2.45 -32.93 -1.91
N THR A 282 1.70 -32.19 -2.73
CA THR A 282 1.09 -32.73 -3.96
C THR A 282 2.17 -33.24 -4.92
N GLY A 283 3.24 -32.48 -5.10
CA GLY A 283 4.41 -32.93 -5.86
C GLY A 283 4.98 -34.26 -5.36
N PHE A 284 5.09 -34.45 -4.04
CA PHE A 284 5.57 -35.72 -3.45
C PHE A 284 4.57 -36.88 -3.57
N VAL A 285 3.26 -36.62 -3.49
CA VAL A 285 2.24 -37.65 -3.68
C VAL A 285 2.33 -38.27 -5.08
N PHE A 286 2.68 -37.47 -6.08
CA PHE A 286 2.86 -37.91 -7.47
C PHE A 286 4.33 -38.14 -7.85
N TRP A 287 5.26 -38.02 -6.90
CA TRP A 287 6.66 -38.35 -7.14
C TRP A 287 6.78 -39.83 -7.51
N PRO A 288 7.56 -40.18 -8.54
CA PRO A 288 7.74 -41.57 -8.95
C PRO A 288 8.45 -42.36 -7.84
N THR A 289 7.65 -42.96 -6.96
CA THR A 289 8.05 -44.06 -6.06
C THR A 289 8.37 -45.30 -6.91
N GLU A 290 9.13 -46.31 -6.48
CA GLU A 290 9.31 -47.53 -7.30
C GLU A 290 7.98 -48.19 -7.71
N TRP A 291 6.94 -48.08 -6.89
CA TRP A 291 5.55 -48.46 -7.24
C TRP A 291 4.94 -47.53 -8.28
N GLY A 292 5.12 -46.21 -8.14
CA GLY A 292 4.71 -45.19 -9.10
C GLY A 292 5.47 -45.30 -10.42
N ALA A 293 6.78 -45.49 -10.42
CA ALA A 293 7.65 -45.68 -11.57
C ALA A 293 7.35 -46.99 -12.29
N ALA A 294 7.13 -48.11 -11.57
CA ALA A 294 6.71 -49.36 -12.19
C ALA A 294 5.26 -49.30 -12.72
N ALA A 295 4.33 -48.64 -12.03
CA ALA A 295 2.96 -48.43 -12.50
C ALA A 295 2.87 -47.38 -13.62
N PHE A 296 3.71 -46.35 -13.59
CA PHE A 296 3.82 -45.27 -14.59
C PHE A 296 4.52 -45.77 -15.85
N THR A 297 5.56 -46.60 -15.73
CA THR A 297 6.16 -47.27 -16.90
C THR A 297 5.21 -48.31 -17.49
N ARG A 298 4.38 -49.00 -16.67
CA ARG A 298 3.36 -49.95 -17.15
C ARG A 298 2.10 -49.30 -17.72
N ARG A 299 1.66 -48.15 -17.19
CA ARG A 299 0.44 -47.43 -17.59
C ARG A 299 0.63 -45.90 -17.49
N PRO A 300 1.49 -45.29 -18.32
CA PRO A 300 1.78 -43.86 -18.23
C PRO A 300 0.53 -43.02 -18.49
N LEU A 301 -0.31 -43.44 -19.44
CA LEU A 301 -1.56 -42.75 -19.79
C LEU A 301 -2.53 -42.62 -18.59
N LEU A 302 -2.62 -43.65 -17.74
CA LEU A 302 -3.50 -43.63 -16.56
C LEU A 302 -3.04 -42.58 -15.55
N TRP A 303 -1.74 -42.51 -15.28
CA TRP A 303 -1.19 -41.53 -14.33
C TRP A 303 -1.25 -40.09 -14.84
N HIS A 304 -1.08 -39.88 -16.14
CA HIS A 304 -1.35 -38.59 -16.77
C HIS A 304 -2.84 -38.22 -16.67
N ALA A 305 -3.75 -39.18 -16.89
CA ALA A 305 -5.19 -38.95 -16.75
C ALA A 305 -5.58 -38.64 -15.29
N VAL A 306 -5.01 -39.35 -14.31
CA VAL A 306 -5.27 -39.10 -12.88
C VAL A 306 -4.74 -37.72 -12.47
N GLY A 307 -3.52 -37.35 -12.86
CA GLY A 307 -3.00 -36.03 -12.50
C GLY A 307 -3.70 -34.91 -13.26
N LEU A 308 -4.08 -35.09 -14.52
CA LEU A 308 -4.94 -34.14 -15.25
C LEU A 308 -6.31 -34.01 -14.58
N GLY A 309 -6.91 -35.13 -14.16
CA GLY A 309 -8.18 -35.15 -13.43
C GLY A 309 -8.08 -34.41 -12.09
N LEU A 310 -6.98 -34.58 -11.34
CA LEU A 310 -6.72 -33.82 -10.13
C LEU A 310 -6.55 -32.33 -10.42
N LEU A 311 -5.80 -31.99 -11.48
CA LEU A 311 -5.56 -30.61 -11.89
C LEU A 311 -6.89 -29.90 -12.23
N LEU A 312 -7.73 -30.55 -13.04
CA LEU A 312 -9.08 -30.07 -13.37
C LEU A 312 -9.95 -29.98 -12.12
N ALA A 313 -9.93 -30.98 -11.24
CA ALA A 313 -10.71 -30.95 -10.00
C ALA A 313 -10.31 -29.79 -9.09
N LEU A 314 -9.01 -29.50 -8.96
CA LEU A 314 -8.50 -28.38 -8.18
C LEU A 314 -8.85 -27.02 -8.79
N MET A 315 -8.76 -26.90 -10.12
CA MET A 315 -9.18 -25.70 -10.84
C MET A 315 -10.68 -25.45 -10.63
N VAL A 316 -11.51 -26.47 -10.85
CA VAL A 316 -12.97 -26.41 -10.65
C VAL A 316 -13.28 -26.08 -9.19
N TYR A 317 -12.60 -26.72 -8.23
CA TYR A 317 -12.78 -26.49 -6.80
C TYR A 317 -12.61 -25.02 -6.41
N GLY A 318 -11.58 -24.36 -6.94
CA GLY A 318 -11.29 -22.95 -6.63
C GLY A 318 -12.01 -21.93 -7.50
N LEU A 319 -12.45 -22.28 -8.72
CA LEU A 319 -13.00 -21.31 -9.67
C LEU A 319 -14.53 -21.29 -9.73
N VAL A 320 -15.21 -22.40 -9.44
CA VAL A 320 -16.67 -22.53 -9.68
C VAL A 320 -17.51 -21.53 -8.89
N ASP A 321 -17.14 -21.26 -7.64
CA ASP A 321 -17.86 -20.34 -6.75
C ASP A 321 -17.12 -19.00 -6.57
N LEU A 322 -16.15 -18.71 -7.45
CA LEU A 322 -15.46 -17.44 -7.42
C LEU A 322 -16.48 -16.36 -7.84
N PRO A 323 -16.77 -15.35 -7.00
CA PRO A 323 -17.76 -14.34 -7.34
C PRO A 323 -17.25 -13.52 -8.51
N ALA A 324 -17.96 -13.61 -9.64
CA ALA A 324 -17.78 -12.76 -10.79
C ALA A 324 -18.94 -11.77 -10.85
N GLN A 325 -18.92 -10.80 -9.94
CA GLN A 325 -19.85 -9.67 -10.03
C GLN A 325 -19.14 -8.55 -10.78
N PRO A 326 -19.59 -8.18 -11.99
CA PRO A 326 -19.10 -6.96 -12.62
C PRO A 326 -19.43 -5.80 -11.69
N LEU A 327 -18.43 -4.96 -11.37
CA LEU A 327 -18.73 -3.67 -10.76
C LEU A 327 -19.60 -2.91 -11.76
N ALA A 328 -20.73 -2.39 -11.29
CA ALA A 328 -21.62 -1.55 -12.08
C ALA A 328 -21.05 -0.12 -12.18
N LEU A 329 -19.79 -0.01 -12.56
CA LEU A 329 -19.07 1.25 -12.76
C LEU A 329 -18.50 1.25 -14.18
N SER A 330 -18.74 2.33 -14.91
CA SER A 330 -18.03 2.65 -16.14
C SER A 330 -16.61 3.12 -15.84
N ASP A 331 -15.72 3.06 -16.83
CA ASP A 331 -14.35 3.56 -16.68
C ASP A 331 -14.31 5.07 -16.32
N GLU A 332 -15.33 5.83 -16.73
CA GLU A 332 -15.47 7.26 -16.43
C GLU A 332 -15.83 7.52 -14.96
N GLU A 333 -16.47 6.56 -14.28
CA GLU A 333 -16.84 6.68 -12.85
C GLU A 333 -15.66 6.35 -11.92
N VAL A 334 -14.57 5.76 -12.44
CA VAL A 334 -13.38 5.41 -11.66
C VAL A 334 -12.47 6.64 -11.52
N THR A 335 -12.85 7.56 -10.65
CA THR A 335 -12.14 8.81 -10.39
C THR A 335 -11.66 8.93 -8.94
N VAL A 336 -10.67 9.79 -8.70
CA VAL A 336 -10.20 10.13 -7.34
C VAL A 336 -11.35 10.74 -6.54
N LYS A 337 -12.12 11.67 -7.14
CA LYS A 337 -13.31 12.27 -6.52
C LYS A 337 -14.30 11.22 -6.05
N ARG A 338 -14.64 10.25 -6.90
CA ARG A 338 -15.56 9.17 -6.53
C ARG A 338 -15.03 8.32 -5.37
N MET A 339 -13.74 7.99 -5.36
CA MET A 339 -13.10 7.27 -4.24
C MET A 339 -13.29 8.05 -2.94
N TRP A 340 -13.02 9.35 -2.96
CA TRP A 340 -13.25 10.22 -1.81
C TRP A 340 -14.73 10.23 -1.40
N GLU A 341 -15.68 10.47 -2.32
CA GLU A 341 -17.13 10.45 -2.02
C GLU A 341 -17.57 9.15 -1.33
N GLU A 342 -17.06 8.00 -1.77
CA GLU A 342 -17.33 6.71 -1.16
C GLU A 342 -16.73 6.59 0.25
N ASP A 343 -15.50 7.05 0.45
CA ASP A 343 -14.87 7.11 1.77
C ASP A 343 -15.68 8.01 2.72
N PHE A 344 -16.12 9.18 2.27
CA PHE A 344 -16.98 10.09 3.05
C PHE A 344 -18.28 9.42 3.45
N ALA A 345 -18.99 8.83 2.48
CA ALA A 345 -20.26 8.13 2.71
C ALA A 345 -20.10 6.96 3.69
N ALA A 346 -18.96 6.27 3.64
CA ALA A 346 -18.59 5.19 4.55
C ALA A 346 -17.98 5.67 5.89
N ARG A 347 -17.88 6.99 6.11
CA ARG A 347 -17.23 7.62 7.28
C ARG A 347 -15.80 7.12 7.51
N GLN A 348 -15.05 7.02 6.42
CA GLN A 348 -13.63 6.67 6.38
C GLN A 348 -12.79 7.90 6.03
N ILE A 349 -11.49 7.87 6.36
CA ILE A 349 -10.54 8.92 5.99
C ILE A 349 -9.56 8.32 4.99
N GLY A 350 -9.72 8.69 3.72
CA GLY A 350 -8.99 8.08 2.61
C GLY A 350 -9.09 6.56 2.60
N ALA A 351 -8.11 5.90 1.99
CA ALA A 351 -8.06 4.45 1.86
C ALA A 351 -7.73 3.67 3.17
N THR A 352 -8.05 4.23 4.35
CA THR A 352 -7.79 3.60 5.67
C THR A 352 -9.05 3.00 6.27
N TRP A 353 -8.95 1.79 6.82
CA TRP A 353 -10.12 1.07 7.36
C TRP A 353 -10.30 1.25 8.88
N THR A 354 -9.21 1.50 9.61
CA THR A 354 -9.16 1.59 11.07
C THR A 354 -8.38 2.81 11.58
N ALA A 355 -8.26 3.85 10.76
CA ALA A 355 -7.42 5.03 11.05
C ALA A 355 -5.96 4.65 11.37
N GLU A 356 -5.48 3.53 10.81
CA GLU A 356 -4.20 2.94 11.17
C GLU A 356 -2.99 3.81 10.80
N TYR A 357 -3.16 4.73 9.84
CA TYR A 357 -2.14 5.70 9.44
C TYR A 357 -2.40 7.12 9.97
N VAL A 358 -3.49 7.34 10.70
CA VAL A 358 -3.78 8.63 11.32
C VAL A 358 -2.78 8.86 12.47
N PRO A 359 -2.13 10.04 12.55
CA PRO A 359 -1.21 10.33 13.65
C PRO A 359 -1.87 10.25 15.03
N ILE A 360 -1.13 9.79 16.04
CA ILE A 360 -1.68 9.57 17.40
C ILE A 360 -2.13 10.85 18.12
N TRP A 361 -1.77 12.02 17.60
CA TRP A 361 -2.17 13.31 18.17
C TRP A 361 -3.56 13.75 17.70
N VAL A 362 -4.12 13.13 16.66
CA VAL A 362 -5.48 13.41 16.22
C VAL A 362 -6.44 12.91 17.30
N GLU A 363 -7.15 13.84 17.93
CA GLU A 363 -8.12 13.56 18.99
C GLU A 363 -9.52 13.29 18.42
N ALA A 364 -9.83 13.88 17.26
CA ALA A 364 -11.10 13.67 16.58
C ALA A 364 -11.30 12.19 16.19
N ASP A 365 -12.50 11.67 16.45
CA ASP A 365 -12.87 10.36 15.94
C ASP A 365 -12.88 10.38 14.41
N ARG A 366 -12.37 9.31 13.79
CA ARG A 366 -12.24 9.24 12.34
C ARG A 366 -13.57 9.44 11.60
N SER A 367 -14.68 9.02 12.20
CA SER A 367 -16.01 9.06 11.57
C SER A 367 -16.61 10.46 11.53
N VAL A 368 -16.00 11.42 12.24
CA VAL A 368 -16.42 12.82 12.24
C VAL A 368 -15.46 13.74 11.47
N VAL A 369 -14.31 13.21 11.01
CA VAL A 369 -13.38 13.94 10.15
C VAL A 369 -14.10 14.23 8.82
N GLY A 370 -14.38 15.50 8.58
CA GLY A 370 -15.18 16.00 7.44
C GLY A 370 -16.63 16.35 7.72
N LEU A 371 -17.13 16.12 8.94
CA LEU A 371 -18.44 16.64 9.37
C LEU A 371 -18.25 17.93 10.18
N PRO A 372 -19.21 18.87 10.24
CA PRO A 372 -19.11 20.03 11.12
C PRO A 372 -18.84 19.61 12.58
N PRO A 373 -18.09 20.40 13.37
CA PRO A 373 -17.86 20.08 14.77
C PRO A 373 -19.19 20.11 15.55
N PRO A 374 -19.33 19.29 16.62
CA PRO A 374 -20.58 19.17 17.36
C PRO A 374 -20.96 20.46 18.11
N ASP A 375 -19.95 21.21 18.57
CA ASP A 375 -20.12 22.49 19.25
C ASP A 375 -19.52 23.60 18.38
N LEU A 376 -20.38 24.47 17.85
CA LEU A 376 -19.96 25.65 17.11
C LEU A 376 -19.62 26.78 18.08
N VAL A 377 -18.45 27.38 17.93
CA VAL A 377 -18.09 28.57 18.70
C VAL A 377 -18.88 29.76 18.15
N PRO A 378 -19.57 30.55 19.00
CA PRO A 378 -20.31 31.72 18.53
C PRO A 378 -19.38 32.72 17.84
N PHE A 379 -19.84 33.26 16.71
CA PHE A 379 -19.17 34.33 15.97
C PHE A 379 -18.94 35.57 16.87
N ASP A 380 -17.69 36.01 17.00
CA ASP A 380 -17.31 37.26 17.66
C ASP A 380 -16.79 38.28 16.63
N PRO A 381 -17.67 39.13 16.06
CA PRO A 381 -17.30 40.15 15.08
C PRO A 381 -16.31 41.20 15.61
N GLY A 382 -16.05 41.25 16.92
CA GLY A 382 -15.11 42.18 17.55
C GLY A 382 -13.71 41.63 17.79
N ALA A 383 -13.47 40.33 17.54
CA ALA A 383 -12.22 39.66 17.89
C ALA A 383 -11.05 39.99 16.95
N LEU A 384 -11.34 40.31 15.67
CA LEU A 384 -10.35 40.66 14.66
C LEU A 384 -10.41 42.15 14.34
N SER A 385 -9.24 42.76 14.20
CA SER A 385 -9.09 44.08 13.59
C SER A 385 -8.35 43.87 12.28
N PRO A 386 -8.72 44.50 11.15
CA PRO A 386 -8.04 44.31 9.86
C PRO A 386 -6.51 44.48 9.95
N GLU A 387 -6.05 45.43 10.77
CA GLU A 387 -4.62 45.67 11.07
C GLU A 387 -3.89 44.50 11.74
N LYS A 388 -4.62 43.45 12.17
CA LYS A 388 -4.10 42.26 12.86
C LYS A 388 -4.14 41.00 12.01
N ILE A 389 -4.59 41.09 10.75
CA ILE A 389 -4.57 39.99 9.78
C ILE A 389 -3.15 39.93 9.19
N PRO A 390 -2.47 38.77 9.24
CA PRO A 390 -1.16 38.63 8.62
C PRO A 390 -1.29 38.63 7.09
N GLU A 391 -0.44 39.37 6.40
CA GLU A 391 -0.26 39.31 4.96
C GLU A 391 0.57 38.06 4.63
N ILE A 392 0.04 37.15 3.82
CA ILE A 392 0.70 35.89 3.46
C ILE A 392 0.71 35.74 1.94
N VAL A 393 1.93 35.69 1.37
CA VAL A 393 2.14 35.41 -0.04
C VAL A 393 2.76 34.03 -0.20
N LEU A 394 2.00 33.10 -0.77
CA LEU A 394 2.50 31.76 -1.10
C LEU A 394 3.49 31.85 -2.26
N ALA A 395 4.76 31.52 -1.99
CA ALA A 395 5.80 31.48 -3.01
C ALA A 395 5.88 30.10 -3.67
N GLU A 396 5.66 29.04 -2.90
CA GLU A 396 5.73 27.66 -3.36
C GLU A 396 4.78 26.79 -2.52
N GLN A 397 3.96 25.96 -3.15
CA GLN A 397 3.06 25.05 -2.47
C GLN A 397 3.14 23.65 -3.08
N GLY A 398 3.41 22.64 -2.26
CA GLY A 398 3.44 21.23 -2.65
C GLY A 398 3.10 20.31 -1.49
N LEU A 399 3.01 19.01 -1.77
CA LEU A 399 2.59 18.00 -0.78
C LEU A 399 3.56 17.84 0.40
N LEU A 400 4.86 18.07 0.17
CA LEU A 400 5.92 17.88 1.15
C LEU A 400 6.67 19.18 1.50
N SER A 401 6.25 20.32 0.95
CA SER A 401 6.91 21.61 1.15
C SER A 401 5.97 22.76 0.85
N SER A 402 6.00 23.79 1.70
CA SER A 402 5.31 25.06 1.53
C SER A 402 6.27 26.18 1.89
N ARG A 403 6.41 27.17 1.00
CA ARG A 403 7.23 28.37 1.21
C ARG A 403 6.33 29.59 1.05
N MET A 404 6.42 30.49 1.99
CA MET A 404 5.61 31.71 2.02
C MET A 404 6.39 32.89 2.57
N ARG A 405 6.04 34.07 2.09
CA ARG A 405 6.44 35.35 2.70
C ARG A 405 5.30 35.82 3.57
N VAL A 406 5.60 36.15 4.81
CA VAL A 406 4.62 36.53 5.82
C VAL A 406 5.01 37.89 6.37
N ASN A 407 4.05 38.80 6.47
CA ASN A 407 4.22 40.08 7.13
C ASN A 407 3.07 40.27 8.13
N SER A 408 3.39 40.43 9.41
CA SER A 408 2.38 40.52 10.46
C SER A 408 2.75 41.53 11.55
N ALA A 409 1.77 42.32 11.98
CA ALA A 409 1.92 43.26 13.09
C ALA A 409 2.02 42.58 14.49
N ARG A 410 1.75 41.27 14.58
CA ARG A 410 1.86 40.48 15.80
C ARG A 410 2.26 39.05 15.50
N GLY A 411 2.83 38.37 16.49
CA GLY A 411 3.03 36.92 16.39
C GLY A 411 1.70 36.17 16.26
N PHE A 412 1.68 35.12 15.45
CA PHE A 412 0.50 34.27 15.26
C PHE A 412 0.91 32.81 15.00
N ALA A 413 -0.07 31.90 15.14
CA ALA A 413 0.11 30.51 14.75
C ALA A 413 -0.31 30.33 13.30
N LEU A 414 0.66 30.09 12.43
CA LEU A 414 0.45 29.65 11.06
C LEU A 414 0.15 28.14 11.09
N ARG A 415 -0.95 27.72 10.47
CA ARG A 415 -1.37 26.31 10.42
C ARG A 415 -1.49 25.87 8.97
N LEU A 416 -1.02 24.67 8.66
CA LEU A 416 -1.23 24.05 7.36
C LEU A 416 -2.32 22.99 7.50
N HIS A 417 -3.22 22.89 6.50
CA HIS A 417 -4.23 21.83 6.41
C HIS A 417 -3.57 20.47 6.09
N THR A 418 -2.79 19.97 7.04
CA THR A 418 -1.97 18.75 6.96
C THR A 418 -1.76 18.24 8.38
N PHE A 419 -1.98 16.94 8.60
CA PHE A 419 -1.74 16.36 9.92
C PHE A 419 -0.27 16.48 10.33
N TYR A 420 -0.06 16.81 11.60
CA TYR A 420 1.26 16.76 12.21
C TYR A 420 1.80 15.33 12.21
N PHE A 421 3.07 15.20 11.80
CA PHE A 421 3.83 13.94 11.86
C PHE A 421 5.32 14.24 12.10
N PRO A 422 6.03 13.43 12.91
CA PRO A 422 7.47 13.59 13.11
C PRO A 422 8.25 13.47 11.79
N GLY A 423 8.88 14.57 11.36
CA GLY A 423 9.55 14.69 10.06
C GLY A 423 9.28 16.04 9.39
N TRP A 424 8.14 16.66 9.70
CA TRP A 424 7.91 18.06 9.38
C TRP A 424 8.86 18.96 10.14
N LYS A 425 9.43 19.94 9.43
CA LYS A 425 10.24 21.01 9.98
C LYS A 425 9.80 22.35 9.43
N ALA A 426 9.96 23.39 10.23
CA ALA A 426 9.75 24.77 9.81
C ALA A 426 11.04 25.56 9.98
N TYR A 427 11.26 26.51 9.06
CA TYR A 427 12.35 27.44 9.07
C TYR A 427 11.79 28.85 8.91
N ILE A 428 12.24 29.78 9.75
CA ILE A 428 11.91 31.20 9.65
C ILE A 428 13.22 31.93 9.38
N ASP A 429 13.30 32.61 8.22
CA ASP A 429 14.51 33.29 7.73
C ASP A 429 15.75 32.38 7.70
N GLY A 430 15.52 31.09 7.46
CA GLY A 430 16.54 30.04 7.41
C GLY A 430 16.90 29.40 8.76
N GLU A 431 16.38 29.89 9.89
CA GLU A 431 16.57 29.29 11.20
C GLU A 431 15.48 28.26 11.51
N GLU A 432 15.86 27.05 11.95
CA GLU A 432 14.91 25.99 12.30
C GLU A 432 14.11 26.38 13.56
N VAL A 433 12.78 26.36 13.44
CA VAL A 433 11.85 26.63 14.54
C VAL A 433 10.98 25.41 14.83
N PRO A 434 10.54 25.20 16.08
CA PRO A 434 9.72 24.04 16.43
C PRO A 434 8.35 24.10 15.77
N VAL A 435 7.93 22.96 15.21
CA VAL A 435 6.55 22.70 14.78
C VAL A 435 5.80 21.90 15.85
N TYR A 436 4.48 22.03 15.90
CA TYR A 436 3.64 21.33 16.87
C TYR A 436 2.25 21.01 16.30
N PRO A 437 1.57 19.97 16.81
CA PRO A 437 0.17 19.70 16.47
C PRO A 437 -0.76 20.72 17.13
N SER A 438 -1.79 21.19 16.42
CA SER A 438 -2.82 22.06 17.00
C SER A 438 -4.24 21.70 16.58
N GLY A 439 -5.20 21.91 17.47
CA GLY A 439 -6.61 21.55 17.27
C GLY A 439 -6.88 20.05 17.37
N GLU A 440 -8.15 19.66 17.30
CA GLU A 440 -8.58 18.25 17.40
C GLU A 440 -8.03 17.37 16.27
N LEU A 441 -7.78 17.96 15.10
CA LEU A 441 -7.16 17.30 13.95
C LEU A 441 -5.63 17.25 14.03
N ALA A 442 -5.02 17.81 15.08
CA ALA A 442 -3.56 17.89 15.22
C ALA A 442 -2.87 18.42 13.96
N LEU A 443 -3.37 19.51 13.41
CA LEU A 443 -2.80 20.14 12.21
C LEU A 443 -1.39 20.64 12.49
N LEU A 444 -0.55 20.59 11.47
CA LEU A 444 0.83 21.06 11.49
C LEU A 444 0.88 22.57 11.64
N SER A 445 1.47 23.04 12.76
CA SER A 445 1.49 24.45 13.11
C SER A 445 2.87 24.94 13.50
N VAL A 446 3.12 26.24 13.22
CA VAL A 446 4.34 26.96 13.58
C VAL A 446 3.97 28.36 14.10
N ASN A 447 4.66 28.82 15.14
CA ASN A 447 4.51 30.18 15.63
C ASN A 447 5.42 31.11 14.82
N VAL A 448 4.82 32.04 14.09
CA VAL A 448 5.54 33.08 13.34
C VAL A 448 5.58 34.34 14.20
N PRO A 449 6.76 34.95 14.44
CA PRO A 449 6.87 36.20 15.20
C PRO A 449 6.30 37.39 14.43
N GLU A 450 6.21 38.55 15.10
CA GLU A 450 5.85 39.81 14.44
C GLU A 450 6.96 40.27 13.49
N GLY A 451 6.59 40.88 12.37
CA GLY A 451 7.51 41.36 11.33
C GLY A 451 7.33 40.66 9.99
N GLU A 452 8.27 40.92 9.09
CA GLU A 452 8.37 40.31 7.76
C GLU A 452 9.34 39.13 7.81
N HIS A 453 8.88 37.96 7.37
CA HIS A 453 9.59 36.69 7.47
C HIS A 453 9.39 35.82 6.22
N GLU A 454 10.44 35.11 5.82
CA GLU A 454 10.29 33.94 4.94
C GLU A 454 10.06 32.69 5.80
N VAL A 455 8.91 32.04 5.61
CA VAL A 455 8.56 30.79 6.30
C VAL A 455 8.62 29.64 5.31
N LEU A 456 9.44 28.64 5.62
CA LEU A 456 9.54 27.39 4.87
C LEU A 456 9.15 26.23 5.78
N VAL A 457 8.07 25.53 5.45
CA VAL A 457 7.67 24.28 6.10
C VAL A 457 7.90 23.14 5.13
N ARG A 458 8.70 22.13 5.50
CA ARG A 458 8.99 20.99 4.62
C ARG A 458 9.14 19.69 5.38
N PHE A 459 8.82 18.60 4.71
CA PHE A 459 8.98 17.24 5.23
C PHE A 459 10.41 16.75 4.97
N GLU A 460 11.12 16.36 6.01
CA GLU A 460 12.47 15.84 5.96
C GLU A 460 12.56 14.39 6.42
N ASP A 461 13.67 13.72 6.07
CA ASP A 461 13.95 12.39 6.59
C ASP A 461 14.12 12.44 8.11
N THR A 462 13.30 11.65 8.80
CA THR A 462 13.52 11.30 10.20
C THR A 462 14.82 10.50 10.36
N ALA A 463 15.31 10.38 11.60
CA ALA A 463 16.49 9.55 11.87
C ALA A 463 16.34 8.07 11.40
N PRO A 464 15.21 7.37 11.65
CA PRO A 464 14.99 6.03 11.10
C PRO A 464 15.06 5.96 9.57
N ARG A 465 14.47 6.94 8.87
CA ARG A 465 14.50 7.01 7.39
C ARG A 465 15.90 7.25 6.87
N LEU A 466 16.62 8.23 7.43
CA LEU A 466 18.00 8.51 7.06
C LEU A 466 18.91 7.29 7.25
N VAL A 467 18.84 6.63 8.40
CA VAL A 467 19.63 5.43 8.68
C VAL A 467 19.26 4.30 7.72
N GLY A 468 17.98 4.07 7.49
CA GLY A 468 17.49 3.07 6.53
C GLY A 468 18.00 3.35 5.11
N ASN A 469 17.91 4.59 4.66
CA ASN A 469 18.41 5.06 3.36
C ASN A 469 19.91 4.83 3.21
N VAL A 470 20.71 5.22 4.20
CA VAL A 470 22.17 5.05 4.19
C VAL A 470 22.56 3.57 4.18
N VAL A 471 21.95 2.74 5.02
CA VAL A 471 22.22 1.29 5.07
C VAL A 471 21.91 0.64 3.72
N SER A 472 20.73 0.91 3.17
CA SER A 472 20.32 0.41 1.86
C SER A 472 21.28 0.88 0.74
N LEU A 473 21.67 2.15 0.74
CA LEU A 473 22.58 2.71 -0.26
C LEU A 473 23.97 2.06 -0.21
N VAL A 474 24.53 1.87 1.00
CA VAL A 474 25.83 1.19 1.18
C VAL A 474 25.77 -0.23 0.62
N VAL A 475 24.67 -0.96 0.86
CA VAL A 475 24.47 -2.30 0.31
C VAL A 475 24.38 -2.28 -1.21
N VAL A 476 23.63 -1.35 -1.80
CA VAL A 476 23.52 -1.20 -3.27
C VAL A 476 24.89 -0.93 -3.88
N LEU A 477 25.65 0.02 -3.34
CA LEU A 477 27.00 0.34 -3.81
C LEU A 477 27.94 -0.85 -3.67
N GLY A 478 27.85 -1.59 -2.56
CA GLY A 478 28.61 -2.83 -2.35
C GLY A 478 28.30 -3.92 -3.38
N LEU A 479 27.01 -4.13 -3.70
CA LEU A 479 26.57 -5.09 -4.72
C LEU A 479 27.02 -4.70 -6.12
N ILE A 480 26.94 -3.40 -6.48
CA ILE A 480 27.44 -2.88 -7.76
C ILE A 480 28.96 -3.07 -7.86
N GLY A 481 29.71 -2.69 -6.82
CA GLY A 481 31.17 -2.86 -6.76
C GLY A 481 31.58 -4.33 -6.90
N PHE A 482 30.89 -5.23 -6.19
CA PHE A 482 31.10 -6.67 -6.32
C PHE A 482 30.81 -7.18 -7.74
N GLY A 483 29.73 -6.72 -8.36
CA GLY A 483 29.38 -7.06 -9.74
C GLY A 483 30.44 -6.64 -10.76
N ILE A 484 30.97 -5.42 -10.63
CA ILE A 484 32.05 -4.90 -11.49
C ILE A 484 33.32 -5.75 -11.34
N PHE A 485 33.67 -6.14 -10.13
CA PHE A 485 34.86 -6.95 -9.87
C PHE A 485 34.73 -8.39 -10.38
N ARG A 486 33.53 -9.00 -10.24
CA ARG A 486 33.33 -10.43 -10.48
C ARG A 486 32.89 -10.80 -11.89
N TRP A 487 32.24 -9.88 -12.61
CA TRP A 487 31.70 -10.12 -13.95
C TRP A 487 32.50 -9.41 -15.04
N ARG A 488 32.47 -9.95 -16.26
CA ARG A 488 33.12 -9.30 -17.43
C ARG A 488 32.56 -7.88 -17.56
N ARG A 489 33.44 -6.91 -17.83
CA ARG A 489 33.15 -5.45 -17.87
C ARG A 489 31.84 -5.10 -18.62
N LYS A 490 31.52 -5.82 -19.70
CA LYS A 490 30.28 -5.61 -20.48
C LYS A 490 29.00 -5.99 -19.71
N THR A 491 28.99 -7.10 -18.98
CA THR A 491 27.83 -7.56 -18.20
C THR A 491 27.56 -6.66 -17.00
N ALA A 492 28.62 -6.27 -16.29
CA ALA A 492 28.52 -5.30 -15.20
C ALA A 492 27.97 -3.95 -15.68
N LEU A 493 28.41 -3.48 -16.85
CA LEU A 493 27.90 -2.26 -17.47
C LEU A 493 26.41 -2.37 -17.82
N THR A 494 25.97 -3.49 -18.41
CA THR A 494 24.54 -3.71 -18.70
C THR A 494 23.68 -3.65 -17.44
N ILE A 495 24.10 -4.30 -16.35
CA ILE A 495 23.36 -4.28 -15.09
C ILE A 495 23.34 -2.87 -14.48
N ALA A 496 24.47 -2.17 -14.49
CA ALA A 496 24.52 -0.78 -14.04
C ALA A 496 23.55 0.10 -14.83
N VAL A 497 23.50 -0.05 -16.16
CA VAL A 497 22.53 0.67 -17.01
C VAL A 497 21.09 0.30 -16.66
N VAL A 498 20.77 -0.98 -16.47
CA VAL A 498 19.41 -1.41 -16.07
C VAL A 498 19.02 -0.83 -14.71
N VAL A 499 19.94 -0.82 -13.74
CA VAL A 499 19.70 -0.22 -12.42
C VAL A 499 19.49 1.28 -12.53
N VAL A 500 20.30 1.99 -13.32
CA VAL A 500 20.12 3.43 -13.57
C VAL A 500 18.78 3.71 -14.26
N LEU A 501 18.40 2.92 -15.26
CA LEU A 501 17.10 3.03 -15.91
C LEU A 501 15.95 2.77 -14.94
N ALA A 502 16.05 1.73 -14.11
CA ALA A 502 15.05 1.43 -13.09
C ALA A 502 14.94 2.55 -12.05
N MET A 503 16.06 3.10 -11.57
CA MET A 503 16.07 4.28 -10.69
C MET A 503 15.50 5.51 -11.39
N GLY A 504 15.75 5.68 -12.70
CA GLY A 504 15.17 6.74 -13.51
C GLY A 504 13.66 6.62 -13.65
N VAL A 505 13.14 5.40 -13.85
CA VAL A 505 11.70 5.10 -13.89
C VAL A 505 11.05 5.34 -12.53
N VAL A 506 11.64 4.83 -11.45
CA VAL A 506 11.16 5.11 -10.08
C VAL A 506 11.18 6.61 -9.82
N GLY A 507 12.30 7.27 -10.14
CA GLY A 507 12.49 8.71 -10.05
C GLY A 507 11.42 9.49 -10.81
N TRP A 508 11.04 9.04 -12.01
CA TRP A 508 9.96 9.62 -12.82
C TRP A 508 8.60 9.49 -12.13
N HIS A 509 8.26 8.30 -11.62
CA HIS A 509 6.99 8.06 -10.95
C HIS A 509 6.83 8.81 -9.62
N VAL A 510 7.93 9.14 -8.92
CA VAL A 510 7.87 9.92 -7.67
C VAL A 510 7.98 11.43 -7.89
N ARG A 511 8.15 11.93 -9.13
CA ARG A 511 8.21 13.37 -9.42
C ARG A 511 6.98 14.14 -8.94
N PRO A 512 5.73 13.65 -9.11
CA PRO A 512 4.54 14.39 -8.69
C PRO A 512 4.51 14.67 -7.18
N LEU A 513 5.13 13.80 -6.37
CA LEU A 513 5.22 14.01 -4.91
C LEU A 513 6.21 15.12 -4.52
N ARG A 514 7.08 15.53 -5.44
CA ARG A 514 8.12 16.54 -5.25
C ARG A 514 7.88 17.80 -6.06
N SER A 515 6.90 17.80 -6.96
CA SER A 515 6.50 19.01 -7.67
C SER A 515 5.76 19.92 -6.70
N SER A 516 6.18 21.16 -6.69
CA SER A 516 5.45 22.27 -6.12
C SER A 516 4.90 23.14 -7.25
N VAL A 517 3.87 23.91 -6.91
CA VAL A 517 3.29 24.93 -7.77
C VAL A 517 3.62 26.29 -7.15
N GLU A 518 3.80 27.31 -7.97
CA GLU A 518 3.89 28.69 -7.53
C GLU A 518 2.49 29.31 -7.68
N PRO A 519 1.73 29.52 -6.59
CA PRO A 519 0.40 30.09 -6.69
C PRO A 519 0.44 31.52 -7.22
N GLN A 520 -0.52 31.88 -8.06
CA GLN A 520 -0.78 33.26 -8.43
C GLN A 520 -1.39 33.98 -7.22
N PRO A 521 -0.76 35.06 -6.69
CA PRO A 521 -1.25 35.73 -5.50
C PRO A 521 -2.56 36.46 -5.78
N LYS A 522 -3.51 36.35 -4.85
CA LYS A 522 -4.83 36.97 -4.97
C LYS A 522 -5.43 37.24 -3.60
N GLU A 523 -4.97 38.30 -2.94
CA GLU A 523 -5.37 38.63 -1.58
C GLU A 523 -6.77 39.28 -1.53
N VAL A 524 -7.78 38.52 -1.11
CA VAL A 524 -9.16 39.01 -1.03
C VAL A 524 -9.84 38.55 0.26
N ASN A 525 -10.25 39.51 1.09
CA ASN A 525 -10.92 39.27 2.36
C ASN A 525 -12.45 39.17 2.16
N LEU A 526 -13.03 38.07 2.66
CA LEU A 526 -14.47 37.80 2.68
C LEU A 526 -15.00 37.88 4.11
N GLU A 527 -15.66 38.99 4.44
CA GLU A 527 -16.32 39.27 5.74
C GLU A 527 -15.46 39.00 7.00
N ASP A 528 -14.14 39.15 6.92
CA ASP A 528 -13.17 38.77 7.95
C ASP A 528 -13.27 37.30 8.37
N GLN A 529 -13.95 36.45 7.59
CA GLN A 529 -14.06 35.01 7.80
C GLN A 529 -12.88 34.30 7.15
N ALA A 530 -12.72 34.51 5.85
CA ALA A 530 -11.71 33.86 5.02
C ALA A 530 -10.97 34.87 4.15
N MET A 531 -9.68 34.64 3.99
CA MET A 531 -8.82 35.35 3.04
C MET A 531 -8.49 34.40 1.88
N LEU A 532 -8.80 34.78 0.64
CA LEU A 532 -8.18 34.15 -0.51
C LEU A 532 -6.71 34.61 -0.53
N LEU A 533 -5.75 33.69 -0.51
CA LEU A 533 -4.31 34.01 -0.62
C LEU A 533 -3.85 34.01 -2.08
N GLY A 534 -4.45 33.14 -2.88
CA GLY A 534 -4.05 32.92 -4.26
C GLY A 534 -4.72 31.71 -4.88
N TYR A 535 -4.33 31.40 -6.11
CA TYR A 535 -4.83 30.26 -6.85
C TYR A 535 -3.77 29.66 -7.79
N SER A 536 -3.98 28.44 -8.24
CA SER A 536 -3.17 27.83 -9.31
C SER A 536 -4.04 27.15 -10.35
N LEU A 537 -3.64 27.29 -11.61
CA LEU A 537 -4.20 26.61 -12.76
C LEU A 537 -3.20 25.59 -13.30
N ASP A 538 -3.69 24.47 -13.82
CA ASP A 538 -2.87 23.41 -14.40
C ASP A 538 -2.29 23.77 -15.77
N ASN A 539 -2.92 24.70 -16.49
CA ASN A 539 -2.51 25.14 -17.82
C ASN A 539 -2.70 26.65 -18.01
N ALA A 540 -1.93 27.25 -18.92
CA ALA A 540 -2.06 28.66 -19.30
C ALA A 540 -3.15 28.90 -20.36
N SER A 541 -3.52 27.87 -21.11
CA SER A 541 -4.55 27.91 -22.15
C SER A 541 -5.23 26.55 -22.28
N TYR A 542 -6.52 26.53 -22.59
CA TYR A 542 -7.32 25.32 -22.70
C TYR A 542 -7.97 25.18 -24.08
N ARG A 543 -8.60 24.04 -24.35
CA ARG A 543 -9.38 23.77 -25.56
C ARG A 543 -10.81 23.35 -25.20
N PRO A 544 -11.78 23.47 -26.13
CA PRO A 544 -13.14 22.99 -25.91
C PRO A 544 -13.19 21.48 -25.64
N GLY A 545 -13.69 21.11 -24.46
CA GLY A 545 -13.72 19.73 -23.96
C GLY A 545 -12.65 19.42 -22.91
N ASP A 546 -11.67 20.31 -22.68
CA ASP A 546 -10.68 20.14 -21.61
C ASP A 546 -11.30 20.36 -20.23
N THR A 547 -10.64 19.86 -19.18
CA THR A 547 -10.98 20.12 -17.79
C THR A 547 -10.00 21.13 -17.21
N ILE A 548 -10.50 22.19 -16.59
CA ILE A 548 -9.71 23.15 -15.81
C ILE A 548 -9.53 22.55 -14.41
N HIS A 549 -8.29 22.33 -14.00
CA HIS A 549 -7.96 21.95 -12.62
C HIS A 549 -7.48 23.20 -11.87
N LEU A 550 -8.39 23.78 -11.08
CA LEU A 550 -8.15 24.97 -10.27
C LEU A 550 -7.88 24.54 -8.82
N THR A 551 -6.88 25.15 -8.19
CA THR A 551 -6.74 25.10 -6.72
C THR A 551 -6.81 26.50 -6.16
N LEU A 552 -7.67 26.71 -5.17
CA LEU A 552 -7.78 27.94 -4.40
C LEU A 552 -7.08 27.76 -3.05
N TYR A 553 -6.35 28.78 -2.62
CA TYR A 553 -5.66 28.77 -1.34
C TYR A 553 -6.35 29.75 -0.40
N TRP A 554 -7.03 29.22 0.60
CA TRP A 554 -7.76 30.01 1.59
C TRP A 554 -6.99 30.05 2.91
N GLN A 555 -7.08 31.17 3.61
CA GLN A 555 -6.70 31.29 5.02
C GLN A 555 -7.96 31.55 5.85
N ALA A 556 -8.19 30.75 6.87
CA ALA A 556 -9.19 31.06 7.88
C ALA A 556 -8.70 32.18 8.79
N LEU A 557 -9.48 33.25 8.93
CA LEU A 557 -9.11 34.39 9.77
C LEU A 557 -9.62 34.21 11.21
N GLN A 558 -10.79 33.59 11.35
CA GLN A 558 -11.43 33.25 12.63
C GLN A 558 -12.11 31.88 12.55
N GLU A 559 -12.60 31.40 13.70
CA GLU A 559 -13.51 30.26 13.74
C GLU A 559 -14.88 30.68 13.20
N MET A 560 -15.42 29.89 12.28
CA MET A 560 -16.67 30.18 11.60
C MET A 560 -17.82 29.44 12.28
N SER A 561 -18.95 30.12 12.50
CA SER A 561 -20.16 29.51 13.06
C SER A 561 -21.08 28.88 12.00
N GLU A 562 -20.77 29.10 10.72
CA GLU A 562 -21.57 28.62 9.59
C GLU A 562 -20.70 27.99 8.51
N ASN A 563 -21.28 27.04 7.78
CA ASN A 563 -20.61 26.42 6.65
C ASN A 563 -20.86 27.22 5.38
N TYR A 564 -19.79 27.75 4.81
CA TYR A 564 -19.83 28.42 3.52
C TYR A 564 -19.50 27.45 2.40
N LYS A 565 -20.18 27.64 1.28
CA LYS A 565 -19.88 26.95 0.02
C LYS A 565 -18.94 27.82 -0.80
N VAL A 566 -17.98 27.20 -1.46
CA VAL A 566 -17.13 27.86 -2.46
C VAL A 566 -17.75 27.62 -3.83
N PHE A 567 -17.84 28.68 -4.62
CA PHE A 567 -18.24 28.60 -6.02
C PHE A 567 -17.06 28.91 -6.94
N VAL A 568 -17.07 28.30 -8.11
CA VAL A 568 -16.21 28.64 -9.23
C VAL A 568 -17.07 28.76 -10.46
N HIS A 569 -16.98 29.91 -11.13
CA HIS A 569 -17.84 30.26 -12.25
C HIS A 569 -16.99 30.58 -13.48
N PHE A 570 -17.21 29.83 -14.57
CA PHE A 570 -16.56 30.03 -15.86
C PHE A 570 -17.54 30.68 -16.83
N THR A 571 -17.32 31.96 -17.13
CA THR A 571 -18.23 32.78 -17.96
C THR A 571 -17.56 33.30 -19.22
N ASP A 572 -18.35 33.76 -20.19
CA ASP A 572 -17.84 34.59 -21.29
C ASP A 572 -17.15 35.87 -20.80
N GLU A 573 -16.43 36.54 -21.70
CA GLU A 573 -15.74 37.81 -21.45
C GLU A 573 -16.69 38.90 -20.89
N GLY A 574 -17.95 38.92 -21.36
CA GLY A 574 -18.99 39.83 -20.89
C GLY A 574 -19.62 39.46 -19.55
N SER A 575 -19.31 38.29 -18.99
CA SER A 575 -19.93 37.73 -17.78
C SER A 575 -21.46 37.62 -17.86
N THR A 576 -21.99 37.37 -19.07
CA THR A 576 -23.41 37.25 -19.39
C THR A 576 -23.89 35.79 -19.42
N THR A 577 -23.01 34.87 -19.80
CA THR A 577 -23.32 33.45 -20.02
C THR A 577 -22.37 32.59 -19.20
N MET A 578 -22.93 31.70 -18.38
CA MET A 578 -22.17 30.69 -17.63
C MET A 578 -21.96 29.46 -18.52
N PHE A 579 -20.71 29.10 -18.79
CA PHE A 579 -20.36 27.92 -19.59
C PHE A 579 -20.10 26.70 -18.71
N ALA A 580 -19.52 26.90 -17.53
CA ALA A 580 -19.34 25.85 -16.52
C ALA A 580 -19.34 26.48 -15.12
N GLN A 581 -19.71 25.68 -14.12
CA GLN A 581 -19.61 26.07 -12.72
C GLN A 581 -19.34 24.86 -11.82
N HIS A 582 -18.75 25.11 -10.67
CA HIS A 582 -18.59 24.13 -9.61
C HIS A 582 -18.81 24.80 -8.25
N ASP A 583 -19.83 24.33 -7.52
CA ASP A 583 -20.26 24.88 -6.24
C ASP A 583 -20.32 23.75 -5.22
N GLY A 584 -19.67 23.92 -4.08
CA GLY A 584 -19.59 22.85 -3.10
C GLY A 584 -18.98 23.25 -1.76
N ASP A 585 -19.00 22.31 -0.83
CA ASP A 585 -18.18 22.43 0.37
C ASP A 585 -16.69 22.38 -0.02
N PRO A 586 -15.83 23.18 0.64
CA PRO A 586 -14.40 23.14 0.37
C PRO A 586 -13.79 21.76 0.56
N VAL A 587 -12.67 21.54 -0.13
CA VAL A 587 -11.88 20.32 -0.07
C VAL A 587 -12.75 19.10 -0.40
N GLU A 588 -13.52 19.17 -1.50
CA GLU A 588 -14.43 18.12 -1.97
C GLU A 588 -15.45 17.65 -0.90
N GLY A 589 -15.80 18.52 0.06
CA GLY A 589 -16.69 18.20 1.17
C GLY A 589 -16.05 17.53 2.37
N PHE A 590 -14.74 17.34 2.39
CA PHE A 590 -14.01 16.72 3.51
C PHE A 590 -13.61 17.71 4.59
N THR A 591 -13.80 19.01 4.39
CA THR A 591 -13.44 20.02 5.39
C THR A 591 -14.42 21.19 5.36
N PRO A 592 -15.58 21.05 6.03
CA PRO A 592 -16.52 22.16 6.20
C PRO A 592 -15.83 23.37 6.86
N THR A 593 -16.19 24.59 6.47
CA THR A 593 -15.50 25.81 6.94
C THR A 593 -15.60 26.04 8.45
N THR A 594 -16.63 25.49 9.10
CA THR A 594 -16.75 25.47 10.58
C THR A 594 -15.64 24.67 11.28
N ARG A 595 -14.90 23.81 10.56
CA ARG A 595 -13.72 23.11 11.10
C ARG A 595 -12.43 23.90 10.96
N TRP A 596 -12.42 24.95 10.14
CA TRP A 596 -11.20 25.69 9.88
C TRP A 596 -10.78 26.47 11.13
N LEU A 597 -9.50 26.38 11.46
CA LEU A 597 -8.92 27.09 12.61
C LEU A 597 -8.28 28.39 12.15
N PRO A 598 -8.28 29.46 12.97
CA PRO A 598 -7.62 30.72 12.62
C PRO A 598 -6.17 30.51 12.18
N GLY A 599 -5.71 31.18 11.12
CA GLY A 599 -4.37 31.01 10.56
C GLY A 599 -4.14 29.71 9.78
N GLU A 600 -5.17 28.87 9.60
CA GLU A 600 -5.11 27.67 8.77
C GLU A 600 -5.17 28.00 7.28
N ILE A 601 -4.18 27.49 6.54
CA ILE A 601 -4.13 27.54 5.09
C ILE A 601 -4.69 26.24 4.52
N VAL A 602 -5.78 26.37 3.77
CA VAL A 602 -6.53 25.27 3.15
C VAL A 602 -6.39 25.36 1.63
N ALA A 603 -5.96 24.25 1.02
CA ALA A 603 -5.94 24.10 -0.44
C ALA A 603 -7.24 23.43 -0.88
N ASP A 604 -8.03 24.14 -1.67
CA ASP A 604 -9.35 23.73 -2.15
C ASP A 604 -9.32 23.46 -3.65
N HIS A 605 -9.57 22.22 -4.05
CA HIS A 605 -9.47 21.77 -5.43
C HIS A 605 -10.83 21.81 -6.13
N HIS A 606 -10.86 22.30 -7.36
CA HIS A 606 -12.04 22.37 -8.20
C HIS A 606 -11.75 21.93 -9.63
N GLU A 607 -12.66 21.14 -10.18
CA GLU A 607 -12.62 20.69 -11.57
C GLU A 607 -13.79 21.29 -12.35
N LEU A 608 -13.49 21.98 -13.45
CA LEU A 608 -14.50 22.53 -14.35
C LEU A 608 -14.32 21.99 -15.75
N GLN A 609 -15.30 21.25 -16.25
CA GLN A 609 -15.30 20.76 -17.62
C GLN A 609 -15.74 21.86 -18.58
N ILE A 610 -14.87 22.22 -19.53
CA ILE A 610 -15.20 23.17 -20.59
C ILE A 610 -16.13 22.46 -21.60
N PRO A 611 -17.31 23.01 -21.92
CA PRO A 611 -18.19 22.40 -22.90
C PRO A 611 -17.48 22.18 -24.25
N PRO A 612 -17.63 21.01 -24.89
CA PRO A 612 -17.06 20.74 -26.22
C PRO A 612 -17.46 21.75 -27.30
N GLU A 613 -18.60 22.40 -27.12
CA GLU A 613 -19.19 23.42 -27.98
C GLU A 613 -18.77 24.86 -27.62
N ALA A 614 -17.96 25.07 -26.57
CA ALA A 614 -17.47 26.38 -26.20
C ALA A 614 -16.69 27.03 -27.36
N PRO A 615 -17.08 28.22 -27.83
CA PRO A 615 -16.32 28.93 -28.86
C PRO A 615 -14.89 29.24 -28.40
N PRO A 616 -13.90 29.24 -29.29
CA PRO A 616 -12.59 29.79 -28.96
C PRO A 616 -12.70 31.28 -28.59
N GLY A 617 -11.99 31.71 -27.55
CA GLY A 617 -12.07 33.07 -27.04
C GLY A 617 -11.49 33.24 -25.65
N THR A 618 -11.65 34.43 -25.09
CA THR A 618 -11.29 34.75 -23.70
C THR A 618 -12.50 34.58 -22.81
N TYR A 619 -12.31 33.91 -21.68
CA TYR A 619 -13.32 33.61 -20.68
C TYR A 619 -12.88 34.15 -19.34
N LYS A 620 -13.83 34.41 -18.45
CA LYS A 620 -13.55 34.88 -17.09
C LYS A 620 -13.81 33.77 -16.09
N LEU A 621 -12.83 33.56 -15.22
CA LEU A 621 -12.94 32.63 -14.11
C LEU A 621 -13.16 33.42 -12.81
N PHE A 622 -14.26 33.16 -12.13
CA PHE A 622 -14.60 33.80 -10.88
C PHE A 622 -14.71 32.80 -9.74
N THR A 623 -14.51 33.28 -8.51
CA THR A 623 -14.78 32.51 -7.28
C THR A 623 -15.38 33.39 -6.18
N GLY A 624 -15.70 32.79 -5.05
CA GLY A 624 -16.17 33.43 -3.83
C GLY A 624 -16.78 32.39 -2.90
N MET A 625 -17.31 32.87 -1.78
CA MET A 625 -18.02 32.05 -0.80
C MET A 625 -19.44 32.54 -0.61
N TYR A 626 -20.36 31.62 -0.32
CA TYR A 626 -21.75 31.96 -0.02
C TYR A 626 -22.32 31.13 1.12
N GLU A 627 -23.29 31.72 1.81
CA GLU A 627 -24.12 31.07 2.81
C GLU A 627 -25.20 30.25 2.11
N PHE A 628 -25.21 28.93 2.32
CA PHE A 628 -26.09 28.02 1.56
C PHE A 628 -27.58 28.25 1.84
N GLU A 629 -27.96 28.56 3.08
CA GLU A 629 -29.36 28.72 3.47
C GLU A 629 -30.01 29.95 2.84
N THR A 630 -29.26 31.05 2.73
CA THR A 630 -29.74 32.33 2.21
C THR A 630 -29.33 32.59 0.75
N MET A 631 -28.43 31.77 0.20
CA MET A 631 -27.77 31.97 -1.09
C MET A 631 -27.05 33.33 -1.19
N ARG A 632 -26.59 33.86 -0.05
CA ARG A 632 -25.95 35.17 0.04
C ARG A 632 -24.43 35.02 -0.09
N ASN A 633 -23.86 35.70 -1.09
CA ASN A 633 -22.40 35.79 -1.23
C ASN A 633 -21.80 36.65 -0.10
N LEU A 634 -20.71 36.18 0.47
CA LEU A 634 -19.93 36.95 1.44
C LEU A 634 -19.42 38.24 0.81
N THR A 635 -19.52 39.34 1.55
CA THR A 635 -19.06 40.66 1.13
C THR A 635 -17.54 40.69 1.00
N ILE A 636 -17.06 41.19 -0.14
CA ILE A 636 -15.64 41.46 -0.36
C ILE A 636 -15.26 42.74 0.38
N LEU A 637 -14.33 42.64 1.33
CA LEU A 637 -13.84 43.78 2.10
C LEU A 637 -12.62 44.44 1.48
N THR A 638 -11.91 43.76 0.57
CA THR A 638 -10.77 44.31 -0.17
C THR A 638 -11.26 45.27 -1.26
N PRO A 639 -11.01 46.59 -1.15
CA PRO A 639 -11.58 47.59 -2.06
C PRO A 639 -11.23 47.36 -3.54
N GLU A 640 -10.00 46.91 -3.83
CA GLU A 640 -9.50 46.69 -5.19
C GLU A 640 -10.12 45.45 -5.85
N ALA A 641 -10.65 44.52 -5.05
CA ALA A 641 -11.32 43.30 -5.52
C ALA A 641 -12.84 43.41 -5.51
N ALA A 642 -13.40 44.54 -5.07
CA ALA A 642 -14.84 44.76 -5.02
C ALA A 642 -15.46 44.62 -6.42
N SER A 643 -16.52 43.82 -6.50
CA SER A 643 -17.16 43.49 -7.77
C SER A 643 -18.68 43.34 -7.60
N PRO A 644 -19.45 43.44 -8.70
CA PRO A 644 -20.87 43.14 -8.67
C PRO A 644 -21.13 41.72 -8.14
N ASN A 645 -22.12 41.59 -7.25
CA ASN A 645 -22.51 40.33 -6.61
C ASN A 645 -21.39 39.65 -5.79
N ASN A 646 -20.38 40.39 -5.33
CA ASN A 646 -19.29 39.87 -4.49
C ASN A 646 -18.56 38.65 -5.10
N ARG A 647 -18.25 38.69 -6.40
CA ARG A 647 -17.51 37.64 -7.11
C ARG A 647 -16.05 38.04 -7.34
N ILE A 648 -15.11 37.25 -6.88
CA ILE A 648 -13.68 37.50 -7.10
C ILE A 648 -13.33 37.08 -8.54
N LEU A 649 -12.91 38.00 -9.39
CA LEU A 649 -12.32 37.64 -10.69
C LEU A 649 -10.91 37.08 -10.45
N LEU A 650 -10.67 35.81 -10.77
CA LEU A 650 -9.37 35.17 -10.64
C LEU A 650 -8.48 35.52 -11.84
N ASP A 651 -8.88 35.09 -13.03
CA ASP A 651 -8.08 35.12 -14.25
C ASP A 651 -8.96 35.27 -15.50
N ASP A 652 -8.32 35.72 -16.58
CA ASP A 652 -8.86 35.66 -17.94
C ASP A 652 -8.27 34.42 -18.63
N VAL A 653 -9.11 33.41 -18.86
CA VAL A 653 -8.72 32.10 -19.39
C VAL A 653 -8.87 32.08 -20.91
N GLU A 654 -7.80 31.74 -21.63
CA GLU A 654 -7.81 31.58 -23.08
C GLU A 654 -8.26 30.16 -23.48
N VAL A 655 -9.31 30.07 -24.29
CA VAL A 655 -9.76 28.84 -24.94
C VAL A 655 -9.36 28.88 -26.41
N ALA A 656 -8.34 28.11 -26.78
CA ALA A 656 -7.82 28.03 -28.13
C ALA A 656 -8.69 27.14 -29.04
N SER A 657 -8.60 27.37 -30.35
CA SER A 657 -9.20 26.46 -31.33
C SER A 657 -8.58 25.06 -31.24
N ARG A 658 -9.40 24.03 -31.49
CA ARG A 658 -8.97 22.61 -31.49
C ARG A 658 -7.79 22.31 -32.40
#